data_AF-A0A536M5S1-F1
#
_entry.id   AF-A0A536M5S1-F1
#
_cell.length_a   1.000
_cell.length_b   1.000
_cell.length_c   1.000
_cell.angle_alpha   90.00
_cell.angle_beta   90.00
_cell.angle_gamma   90.00
#
_symmetry.space_group_name_H-M   'P 1'
#
loop_
_entity.id
_entity.type
_entity.pdbx_description
1 polymer ?
#
loop_
_entity_poly.entity_id
_entity_poly.type
_entity_poly.pdbx_seq_one_letter_code
_entity_poly.pdbx_strand_id
1 'polypeptide(L)'
;MARAPYVTDLTQTSAVVNWATNPDIHGSISYGPTGSCTANVVPVLSGMVTQVRVSPNPTTTYAARLDYQSSVPLTGLSAGTAYCYEVFGSGTSAVDLLPASQPFQTFTTLDPVDLRSTTPLTFAVVGDFGETSNRGQASDPNANSPTSVNTNQAAIQSLIGSSGARFVISVGDIAYNDGGNYNYGDLQQTGASVGGAGLTEISDIFGASYWPLTGGIPLFTAGGNHGQNANLLNTWPEPVTASSSSGRYAMEAYPSIDGTNPANYPSAWYAFSSGNVRFYTLDGSWTEANVGMAGGTACPYTAGTATCKAYQVDADAHFQPTSAEYQWLVNDLQTHPGGIKLAFFHYPLRSDNATQDSDVYLQQTLEPLLAKYGVQIAFSGHAHDYERNLTAGPNTILSYVTGGGGGVISTVAGKGCSSWDAYAIGWTYGTGTGQKCGSAPAPTSDSMVYHFLKITIQGNTVVVDPINAAGQVFDEQTYTFAMPVPSAPSNVVATATSATSAGLTWTPSSEPGGSISGYQITRNQSPVTTVSGSVTSYADPALQPGTAYTYAVRAIDQSGFTSNPGISNTVTTPLMTTGFEGGTLAGWSPVVGQVTVQAAVTHSGSYAAGLNSSGGQTFALQNLPAASPTIYARAWVNVASQSTTVTLLGLRTQTTPTSSAYQVAQVYLNAGGTIKVLNNVTKASYLGNATPTPGSWHVVTFAVNESAGTLQVWLDGNPVQFSTSSGWTAVLSGQNLGSVPMSNVQLGDDSTNRTYTWYADDVWVSTVPPTS
;
A
#
# COMPACT_ATOMS: atom_id res chain seq x y z
N MET A 1 -18.63 14.63 41.36
CA MET A 1 -17.58 14.22 40.40
C MET A 1 -16.38 15.14 40.54
N ALA A 2 -15.18 14.61 40.29
CA ALA A 2 -13.93 15.37 40.23
C ALA A 2 -13.42 15.55 38.79
N ARG A 3 -13.74 14.62 37.88
CA ARG A 3 -13.58 14.76 36.42
C ARG A 3 -14.83 14.25 35.71
N ALA A 4 -15.28 14.97 34.68
CA ALA A 4 -16.44 14.60 33.88
C ALA A 4 -16.13 13.35 33.05
N PRO A 5 -17.11 12.53 32.66
CA PRO A 5 -16.84 11.31 31.90
C PRO A 5 -16.30 11.61 30.49
N TYR A 6 -15.36 10.78 30.02
CA TYR A 6 -14.73 10.87 28.71
C TYR A 6 -14.29 9.50 28.18
N VAL A 7 -14.17 9.38 26.86
CA VAL A 7 -13.81 8.13 26.16
C VAL A 7 -12.36 8.14 25.69
N THR A 8 -11.66 7.03 25.88
CA THR A 8 -10.27 6.78 25.45
C THR A 8 -10.13 5.38 24.85
N ASP A 9 -8.97 5.07 24.29
CA ASP A 9 -8.60 3.72 23.83
C ASP A 9 -9.65 3.12 22.87
N LEU A 10 -10.14 3.98 21.98
CA LEU A 10 -11.22 3.69 21.06
C LEU A 10 -10.69 2.84 19.90
N THR A 11 -11.24 1.63 19.76
CA THR A 11 -10.92 0.72 18.66
C THR A 11 -12.17 0.41 17.84
N GLN A 12 -12.05 -0.49 16.86
CA GLN A 12 -13.19 -1.05 16.14
C GLN A 12 -14.12 -1.87 17.06
N THR A 13 -13.62 -2.40 18.17
CA THR A 13 -14.33 -3.41 18.98
C THR A 13 -14.33 -3.13 20.48
N SER A 14 -13.73 -2.03 20.90
CA SER A 14 -13.64 -1.63 22.31
C SER A 14 -13.54 -0.13 22.46
N ALA A 15 -13.81 0.34 23.68
CA ALA A 15 -13.52 1.69 24.15
C ALA A 15 -13.31 1.63 25.67
N VAL A 16 -12.66 2.62 26.26
CA VAL A 16 -12.58 2.79 27.71
C VAL A 16 -13.31 4.06 28.10
N VAL A 17 -14.22 3.97 29.07
CA VAL A 17 -14.89 5.13 29.64
C VAL A 17 -14.23 5.46 30.97
N ASN A 18 -13.81 6.72 31.10
CA ASN A 18 -13.09 7.24 32.25
C ASN A 18 -13.90 8.32 32.96
N TRP A 19 -13.81 8.39 34.27
CA TRP A 19 -14.29 9.52 35.08
C TRP A 19 -13.59 9.48 36.44
N ALA A 20 -13.61 10.58 37.19
CA ALA A 20 -13.05 10.61 38.53
C ALA A 20 -14.04 11.10 39.58
N THR A 21 -13.97 10.52 40.78
CA THR A 21 -14.76 10.94 41.94
C THR A 21 -13.86 11.29 43.13
N ASN A 22 -14.40 12.14 44.00
CA ASN A 22 -13.88 12.40 45.33
C ASN A 22 -15.12 12.59 46.24
N PRO A 23 -15.38 11.71 47.22
CA PRO A 23 -14.54 10.61 47.70
C PRO A 23 -14.48 9.39 46.76
N ASP A 24 -13.81 8.32 47.21
CA ASP A 24 -13.71 7.01 46.54
C ASP A 24 -15.10 6.36 46.37
N ILE A 25 -15.64 6.39 45.15
CA ILE A 25 -16.99 5.89 44.85
C ILE A 25 -16.91 4.91 43.68
N HIS A 26 -17.20 3.65 43.98
CA HIS A 26 -17.28 2.57 42.98
C HIS A 26 -18.74 2.39 42.55
N GLY A 27 -19.08 2.98 41.41
CA GLY A 27 -20.43 2.93 40.86
C GLY A 27 -20.61 1.89 39.75
N SER A 28 -21.29 2.28 38.69
CA SER A 28 -21.45 1.43 37.49
C SER A 28 -21.56 2.29 36.24
N ILE A 29 -21.34 1.67 35.09
CA ILE A 29 -21.65 2.25 33.78
C ILE A 29 -22.73 1.41 33.10
N SER A 30 -23.73 2.09 32.56
CA SER A 30 -24.67 1.47 31.61
C SER A 30 -24.30 1.88 30.20
N TYR A 31 -24.33 0.94 29.24
CA TYR A 31 -24.05 1.25 27.84
C TYR A 31 -24.81 0.35 26.85
N GLY A 32 -24.98 0.83 25.62
CA GLY A 32 -25.51 0.05 24.51
C GLY A 32 -25.58 0.84 23.21
N PRO A 33 -26.06 0.23 22.11
CA PRO A 33 -26.29 0.95 20.85
C PRO A 33 -27.22 2.14 21.07
N THR A 34 -27.06 3.21 20.30
CA THR A 34 -27.95 4.40 20.38
C THR A 34 -29.42 3.99 20.29
N GLY A 35 -30.21 4.32 21.32
CA GLY A 35 -31.61 3.88 21.48
C GLY A 35 -31.80 2.79 22.55
N SER A 36 -30.73 2.23 23.09
CA SER A 36 -30.75 1.24 24.18
C SER A 36 -29.53 1.41 25.11
N CYS A 37 -29.33 2.62 25.64
CA CYS A 37 -28.16 3.01 26.43
C CYS A 37 -27.96 2.21 27.73
N THR A 38 -28.98 1.46 28.15
CA THR A 38 -28.94 0.59 29.35
C THR A 38 -28.91 -0.90 29.01
N ALA A 39 -28.56 -1.27 27.77
CA ALA A 39 -28.54 -2.67 27.34
C ALA A 39 -27.58 -3.54 28.18
N ASN A 40 -26.46 -2.96 28.59
CA ASN A 40 -25.44 -3.59 29.39
C ASN A 40 -25.14 -2.73 30.62
N VAL A 41 -24.85 -3.37 31.75
CA VAL A 41 -24.44 -2.70 32.98
C VAL A 41 -23.14 -3.34 33.47
N VAL A 42 -22.13 -2.52 33.70
CA VAL A 42 -20.81 -2.96 34.19
C VAL A 42 -20.56 -2.29 35.55
N PRO A 43 -20.47 -3.08 36.65
CA PRO A 43 -20.09 -2.53 37.94
C PRO A 43 -18.61 -2.15 37.95
N VAL A 44 -18.27 -1.03 38.59
CA VAL A 44 -16.87 -0.62 38.79
C VAL A 44 -16.25 -1.48 39.88
N LEU A 45 -15.24 -2.28 39.50
CA LEU A 45 -14.48 -3.10 40.42
C LEU A 45 -13.26 -2.35 40.93
N SER A 46 -12.71 -2.75 42.08
CA SER A 46 -11.53 -2.07 42.66
C SER A 46 -10.31 -2.07 41.74
N GLY A 47 -10.15 -3.07 40.87
CA GLY A 47 -9.05 -3.10 39.88
C GLY A 47 -9.23 -2.12 38.72
N MET A 48 -10.39 -1.47 38.60
CA MET A 48 -10.69 -0.45 37.57
C MET A 48 -10.50 0.97 38.10
N VAL A 49 -10.13 1.14 39.37
CA VAL A 49 -10.00 2.45 40.01
C VAL A 49 -8.54 2.72 40.34
N THR A 50 -8.02 3.84 39.85
CA THR A 50 -6.65 4.31 40.11
C THR A 50 -6.71 5.58 40.96
N GLN A 51 -5.92 5.64 42.03
CA GLN A 51 -5.73 6.87 42.79
C GLN A 51 -4.83 7.82 42.01
N VAL A 52 -5.36 9.00 41.71
CA VAL A 52 -4.68 10.05 40.97
C VAL A 52 -4.39 11.20 41.92
N ARG A 53 -3.12 11.58 42.06
CA ARG A 53 -2.73 12.71 42.90
C ARG A 53 -3.00 14.02 42.15
N VAL A 54 -3.89 14.85 42.69
CA VAL A 54 -4.25 16.19 42.16
C VAL A 54 -3.58 17.33 42.95
N SER A 55 -2.46 17.04 43.60
CA SER A 55 -1.64 18.02 44.33
C SER A 55 -0.24 18.12 43.71
N PRO A 56 0.41 19.29 43.71
CA PRO A 56 1.75 19.47 43.14
C PRO A 56 2.85 18.63 43.80
N ASN A 57 3.97 18.44 43.09
CA ASN A 57 5.20 17.85 43.62
C ASN A 57 6.20 18.94 44.10
N PRO A 58 7.12 18.63 45.06
CA PRO A 58 7.32 17.34 45.71
C PRO A 58 6.37 17.10 46.91
N THR A 59 6.05 15.84 47.16
CA THR A 59 5.17 15.37 48.25
C THR A 59 5.63 15.72 49.67
N THR A 60 6.88 16.14 49.82
CA THR A 60 7.46 16.65 51.08
C THR A 60 6.95 18.04 51.46
N THR A 61 6.44 18.80 50.48
CA THR A 61 6.03 20.21 50.65
C THR A 61 4.52 20.38 50.59
N TYR A 62 3.83 19.59 49.77
CA TYR A 62 2.38 19.72 49.53
C TYR A 62 1.61 18.50 50.02
N ALA A 63 0.55 18.75 50.80
CA ALA A 63 -0.32 17.69 51.31
C ALA A 63 -1.00 16.93 50.16
N ALA A 64 -1.07 15.61 50.30
CA ALA A 64 -1.67 14.75 49.29
C ALA A 64 -3.18 14.99 49.16
N ARG A 65 -3.59 15.37 47.97
CA ARG A 65 -4.98 15.34 47.49
C ARG A 65 -5.10 14.27 46.41
N LEU A 66 -6.14 13.45 46.51
CA LEU A 66 -6.37 12.30 45.65
C LEU A 66 -7.77 12.34 45.06
N ASP A 67 -7.84 12.10 43.76
CA ASP A 67 -9.03 11.72 43.03
C ASP A 67 -8.99 10.21 42.74
N TYR A 68 -10.16 9.62 42.55
CA TYR A 68 -10.31 8.19 42.28
C TYR A 68 -10.84 8.03 40.86
N GLN A 69 -9.92 7.78 39.91
CA GLN A 69 -10.23 7.65 38.50
C GLN A 69 -10.67 6.22 38.19
N SER A 70 -11.92 6.07 37.78
CA SER A 70 -12.45 4.83 37.21
C SER A 70 -12.11 4.78 35.72
N SER A 71 -11.67 3.62 35.25
CA SER A 71 -11.39 3.33 33.84
C SER A 71 -12.03 1.99 33.49
N VAL A 72 -13.19 2.04 32.83
CA VAL A 72 -14.03 0.87 32.58
C VAL A 72 -13.96 0.46 31.11
N PRO A 73 -13.37 -0.71 30.79
CA PRO A 73 -13.30 -1.20 29.43
C PRO A 73 -14.65 -1.73 28.96
N LEU A 74 -15.09 -1.25 27.80
CA LEU A 74 -16.24 -1.75 27.04
C LEU A 74 -15.69 -2.60 25.90
N THR A 75 -16.06 -3.88 25.83
CA THR A 75 -15.53 -4.83 24.84
C THR A 75 -16.66 -5.53 24.08
N GLY A 76 -16.34 -6.14 22.93
CA GLY A 76 -17.34 -6.79 22.08
C GLY A 76 -18.23 -5.81 21.33
N LEU A 77 -17.75 -4.57 21.14
CA LEU A 77 -18.45 -3.57 20.35
C LEU A 77 -18.35 -3.91 18.86
N SER A 78 -19.31 -3.42 18.07
CA SER A 78 -19.28 -3.53 16.61
C SER A 78 -18.57 -2.34 16.00
N ALA A 79 -17.80 -2.55 14.94
CA ALA A 79 -17.08 -1.49 14.22
C ALA A 79 -18.05 -0.50 13.56
N GLY A 80 -17.64 0.77 13.45
CA GLY A 80 -18.42 1.84 12.82
C GLY A 80 -19.81 2.07 13.44
N THR A 81 -20.00 1.69 14.70
CA THR A 81 -21.31 1.68 15.36
C THR A 81 -21.37 2.72 16.47
N ALA A 82 -22.46 3.48 16.53
CA ALA A 82 -22.71 4.46 17.58
C ALA A 82 -23.24 3.79 18.86
N TYR A 83 -22.62 4.12 19.98
CA TYR A 83 -23.00 3.69 21.33
C TYR A 83 -23.33 4.91 22.18
N CYS A 84 -24.20 4.71 23.17
CA CYS A 84 -24.44 5.64 24.25
C CYS A 84 -24.13 5.01 25.60
N TYR A 85 -23.74 5.83 26.57
CA TYR A 85 -23.41 5.38 27.92
C TYR A 85 -23.83 6.39 28.99
N GLU A 86 -24.06 5.86 30.20
CA GLU A 86 -24.51 6.56 31.40
C GLU A 86 -23.63 6.12 32.58
N VAL A 87 -23.17 7.07 33.40
CA VAL A 87 -22.27 6.79 34.52
C VAL A 87 -23.03 7.03 35.83
N PHE A 88 -22.99 6.06 36.74
CA PHE A 88 -23.72 6.10 38.00
C PHE A 88 -22.78 6.06 39.20
N GLY A 89 -23.20 6.69 40.30
CA GLY A 89 -22.59 6.52 41.63
C GLY A 89 -22.82 5.12 42.22
N SER A 90 -22.54 4.94 43.52
CA SER A 90 -22.76 3.68 44.22
C SER A 90 -24.16 3.59 44.85
N GLY A 91 -24.63 2.36 45.13
CA GLY A 91 -25.89 2.10 45.85
C GLY A 91 -27.08 1.70 44.96
N THR A 92 -28.20 1.33 45.59
CA THR A 92 -29.42 0.79 44.91
C THR A 92 -30.31 1.84 44.24
N SER A 93 -30.06 3.12 44.51
CA SER A 93 -30.64 4.27 43.79
C SER A 93 -29.51 5.22 43.42
N ALA A 94 -28.51 4.67 42.74
CA ALA A 94 -27.31 5.39 42.35
C ALA A 94 -27.67 6.63 41.54
N VAL A 95 -27.06 7.76 41.92
CA VAL A 95 -27.22 9.05 41.25
C VAL A 95 -26.56 8.95 39.88
N ASP A 96 -27.30 9.31 38.83
CA ASP A 96 -26.73 9.60 37.52
C ASP A 96 -25.77 10.77 37.67
N LEU A 97 -24.56 10.50 37.26
CA LEU A 97 -23.38 11.29 37.52
C LEU A 97 -23.17 12.28 36.35
N LEU A 98 -23.87 12.09 35.23
CA LEU A 98 -24.01 13.05 34.13
C LEU A 98 -25.03 14.16 34.44
N PRO A 99 -24.96 15.33 33.78
CA PRO A 99 -25.94 16.40 33.95
C PRO A 99 -27.34 15.96 33.50
N ALA A 100 -28.39 16.36 34.23
CA ALA A 100 -29.78 16.04 33.86
C ALA A 100 -30.19 16.56 32.46
N SER A 101 -29.53 17.61 31.95
CA SER A 101 -29.72 18.12 30.59
C SER A 101 -29.11 17.23 29.50
N GLN A 102 -28.23 16.29 29.88
CA GLN A 102 -27.54 15.35 29.00
C GLN A 102 -27.37 14.01 29.74
N PRO A 103 -28.45 13.20 29.84
CA PRO A 103 -28.46 11.99 30.66
C PRO A 103 -27.61 10.84 30.09
N PHE A 104 -27.06 10.99 28.88
CA PHE A 104 -26.12 10.05 28.28
C PHE A 104 -25.13 10.79 27.38
N GLN A 105 -23.94 10.21 27.22
CA GLN A 105 -22.98 10.60 26.19
C GLN A 105 -22.93 9.56 25.08
N THR A 106 -22.39 9.94 23.92
CA THR A 106 -22.30 9.05 22.75
C THR A 106 -20.89 9.01 22.17
N PHE A 107 -20.49 7.85 21.65
CA PHE A 107 -19.28 7.70 20.84
C PHE A 107 -19.54 6.73 19.70
N THR A 108 -18.71 6.76 18.66
CA THR A 108 -18.79 5.80 17.55
C THR A 108 -17.45 5.08 17.46
N THR A 109 -17.46 3.74 17.52
CA THR A 109 -16.25 2.90 17.33
C THR A 109 -15.60 3.16 15.99
N LEU A 110 -14.31 2.87 15.85
CA LEU A 110 -13.59 3.04 14.58
C LEU A 110 -14.20 2.17 13.48
N ASP A 111 -14.08 2.61 12.23
CA ASP A 111 -14.57 1.84 11.08
C ASP A 111 -13.76 0.56 10.85
N PRO A 112 -14.37 -0.47 10.24
CA PRO A 112 -13.60 -1.59 9.68
C PRO A 112 -12.48 -1.07 8.77
N VAL A 113 -11.31 -1.70 8.86
CA VAL A 113 -10.19 -1.39 7.95
C VAL A 113 -10.56 -1.86 6.55
N ASP A 114 -10.63 -0.91 5.62
CA ASP A 114 -10.87 -1.15 4.20
C ASP A 114 -10.18 -0.07 3.38
N LEU A 115 -9.08 -0.42 2.71
CA LEU A 115 -8.29 0.49 1.88
C LEU A 115 -9.06 1.03 0.67
N ARG A 116 -10.24 0.48 0.38
CA ARG A 116 -11.15 0.92 -0.69
C ARG A 116 -12.34 1.71 -0.15
N SER A 117 -12.40 1.95 1.16
CA SER A 117 -13.49 2.70 1.76
C SER A 117 -13.64 4.06 1.07
N THR A 118 -14.86 4.34 0.63
CA THR A 118 -15.30 5.66 0.13
C THR A 118 -16.30 6.30 1.07
N THR A 119 -16.55 5.67 2.22
CA THR A 119 -17.39 6.22 3.29
C THR A 119 -16.66 7.42 3.90
N PRO A 120 -17.29 8.60 4.00
CA PRO A 120 -16.68 9.75 4.62
C PRO A 120 -16.29 9.49 6.08
N LEU A 121 -15.04 9.80 6.43
CA LEU A 121 -14.55 9.84 7.81
C LEU A 121 -14.28 11.29 8.19
N THR A 122 -14.95 11.80 9.24
CA THR A 122 -14.71 13.13 9.80
C THR A 122 -14.13 13.04 11.21
N PHE A 123 -13.05 13.76 11.47
CA PHE A 123 -12.43 13.91 12.79
C PHE A 123 -11.89 15.34 12.98
N ALA A 124 -11.53 15.69 14.21
CA ALA A 124 -10.93 17.00 14.52
C ALA A 124 -9.48 16.86 14.96
N VAL A 125 -8.66 17.87 14.67
CA VAL A 125 -7.27 18.01 15.16
C VAL A 125 -7.15 19.33 15.92
N VAL A 126 -6.52 19.30 17.08
CA VAL A 126 -6.34 20.50 17.93
C VAL A 126 -5.03 20.37 18.71
N GLY A 127 -4.29 21.45 18.90
CA GLY A 127 -3.08 21.48 19.73
C GLY A 127 -3.21 22.53 20.82
N ASP A 128 -2.39 22.40 21.86
CA ASP A 128 -2.08 23.49 22.77
C ASP A 128 -3.35 24.08 23.41
N PHE A 129 -4.09 23.23 24.14
CA PHE A 129 -5.35 23.62 24.79
C PHE A 129 -5.37 23.27 26.27
N GLY A 130 -6.21 23.98 27.02
CA GLY A 130 -6.35 23.84 28.45
C GLY A 130 -5.78 25.04 29.19
N GLU A 131 -6.33 26.23 28.97
CA GLU A 131 -6.03 27.39 29.80
C GLU A 131 -7.33 28.09 30.21
N THR A 132 -7.40 28.57 31.47
CA THR A 132 -8.63 29.15 32.02
C THR A 132 -8.87 30.61 31.64
N SER A 133 -7.99 31.25 30.88
CA SER A 133 -8.08 32.69 30.57
C SER A 133 -7.63 33.03 29.16
N ASN A 134 -8.31 33.96 28.48
CA ASN A 134 -7.89 34.57 27.21
C ASN A 134 -6.78 35.60 27.45
N ARG A 135 -5.55 35.17 27.67
CA ARG A 135 -4.46 36.09 28.06
C ARG A 135 -3.82 36.78 26.89
N GLY A 136 -3.13 37.87 27.19
CA GLY A 136 -2.11 38.47 26.32
C GLY A 136 -0.67 38.47 26.85
N GLN A 137 -0.44 37.89 28.02
CA GLN A 137 0.88 37.72 28.64
C GLN A 137 0.92 36.43 29.46
N ALA A 138 2.10 35.80 29.59
CA ALA A 138 2.31 34.55 30.31
C ALA A 138 2.07 34.64 31.84
N SER A 139 2.02 35.84 32.42
CA SER A 139 1.75 36.06 33.86
C SER A 139 0.47 36.89 34.07
N ASP A 140 -0.68 36.22 34.17
CA ASP A 140 -1.92 36.88 34.62
C ASP A 140 -2.33 36.40 36.04
N PRO A 141 -2.65 37.32 36.96
CA PRO A 141 -3.03 37.00 38.33
C PRO A 141 -4.37 36.26 38.45
N ASN A 142 -5.14 36.16 37.36
CA ASN A 142 -6.40 35.41 37.29
C ASN A 142 -6.24 34.02 36.64
N ALA A 143 -5.02 33.58 36.26
CA ALA A 143 -4.77 32.16 35.93
C ALA A 143 -5.24 31.35 37.11
N ASN A 144 -5.97 30.28 36.83
CA ASN A 144 -6.40 29.39 37.90
C ASN A 144 -7.28 30.16 38.90
N SER A 145 -8.13 31.07 38.41
CA SER A 145 -9.22 31.67 39.18
C SER A 145 -10.52 30.92 38.90
N PRO A 146 -11.33 30.62 39.94
CA PRO A 146 -12.70 30.05 39.82
C PRO A 146 -13.63 30.73 38.84
N THR A 147 -13.34 31.99 38.55
CA THR A 147 -14.20 32.89 37.77
C THR A 147 -13.65 33.15 36.37
N SER A 148 -12.44 32.67 36.07
CA SER A 148 -11.84 32.87 34.76
C SER A 148 -12.33 31.79 33.79
N VAL A 149 -12.73 32.22 32.59
CA VAL A 149 -13.08 31.32 31.49
C VAL A 149 -12.38 31.79 30.22
N ASN A 150 -11.69 30.87 29.55
CA ASN A 150 -11.21 31.10 28.19
C ASN A 150 -12.37 30.90 27.21
N THR A 151 -12.99 32.00 26.78
CA THR A 151 -14.18 31.94 25.92
C THR A 151 -13.87 31.42 24.53
N ASN A 152 -12.63 31.59 24.04
CA ASN A 152 -12.23 31.11 22.72
C ASN A 152 -12.07 29.57 22.72
N GLN A 153 -11.42 29.01 23.75
CA GLN A 153 -11.33 27.57 23.97
C GLN A 153 -12.73 26.94 24.14
N ALA A 154 -13.59 27.56 24.96
CA ALA A 154 -14.97 27.10 25.15
C ALA A 154 -15.73 27.07 23.81
N ALA A 155 -15.58 28.12 22.98
CA ALA A 155 -16.19 28.18 21.67
C ALA A 155 -15.66 27.08 20.73
N ILE A 156 -14.34 26.87 20.67
CA ILE A 156 -13.72 25.78 19.88
C ILE A 156 -14.27 24.42 20.30
N GLN A 157 -14.30 24.12 21.60
CA GLN A 157 -14.76 22.81 22.09
C GLN A 157 -16.25 22.58 21.82
N SER A 158 -17.07 23.63 21.89
CA SER A 158 -18.48 23.57 21.45
C SER A 158 -18.62 23.33 19.94
N LEU A 159 -17.79 23.98 19.13
CA LEU A 159 -17.76 23.79 17.68
C LEU A 159 -17.29 22.38 17.30
N ILE A 160 -16.29 21.82 18.01
CA ILE A 160 -15.87 20.42 17.87
C ILE A 160 -17.05 19.48 18.13
N GLY A 161 -17.79 19.67 19.22
CA GLY A 161 -18.94 18.83 19.58
C GLY A 161 -20.08 18.86 18.56
N SER A 162 -20.19 19.92 17.76
CA SER A 162 -21.19 20.07 16.70
C SER A 162 -20.65 19.84 15.27
N SER A 163 -19.35 19.56 15.13
CA SER A 163 -18.67 19.47 13.83
C SER A 163 -19.00 18.22 13.00
N GLY A 164 -19.53 17.18 13.65
CA GLY A 164 -19.69 15.83 13.09
C GLY A 164 -18.42 14.97 13.18
N ALA A 165 -17.38 15.45 13.86
CA ALA A 165 -16.20 14.63 14.18
C ALA A 165 -16.59 13.40 14.99
N ARG A 166 -15.95 12.25 14.69
CA ARG A 166 -16.13 11.00 15.44
C ARG A 166 -15.17 10.85 16.62
N PHE A 167 -14.01 11.45 16.49
CA PHE A 167 -12.97 11.54 17.49
C PHE A 167 -12.15 12.81 17.24
N VAL A 168 -11.35 13.18 18.23
CA VAL A 168 -10.37 14.26 18.18
C VAL A 168 -8.97 13.64 18.24
N ILE A 169 -7.99 14.25 17.60
CA ILE A 169 -6.56 13.97 17.81
C ILE A 169 -5.90 15.24 18.32
N SER A 170 -5.26 15.16 19.49
CA SER A 170 -4.42 16.23 20.02
C SER A 170 -2.99 16.10 19.51
N VAL A 171 -2.38 17.22 19.11
CA VAL A 171 -0.96 17.31 18.75
C VAL A 171 -0.07 17.74 19.93
N GLY A 172 -0.52 17.50 21.17
CA GLY A 172 0.28 17.74 22.37
C GLY A 172 -0.11 19.01 23.13
N ASP A 173 0.55 19.18 24.28
CA ASP A 173 0.29 20.21 25.30
C ASP A 173 -1.19 20.33 25.69
N ILE A 174 -1.57 19.46 26.61
CA ILE A 174 -2.93 19.40 27.15
C ILE A 174 -2.88 19.80 28.63
N ALA A 175 -3.70 20.78 28.99
CA ALA A 175 -3.85 21.35 30.33
C ALA A 175 -2.63 22.14 30.81
N TYR A 176 -2.61 23.44 30.51
CA TYR A 176 -1.63 24.41 31.00
C TYR A 176 -1.87 24.72 32.50
N ASN A 177 -0.82 24.93 33.29
CA ASN A 177 0.48 25.42 32.87
C ASN A 177 1.59 24.36 32.75
N ASP A 178 1.44 23.18 33.37
CA ASP A 178 2.48 22.13 33.36
C ASP A 178 1.92 20.71 33.18
N GLY A 179 0.69 20.57 32.68
CA GLY A 179 0.06 19.26 32.46
C GLY A 179 -0.23 18.48 33.74
N GLY A 180 -0.12 19.12 34.92
CA GLY A 180 -0.32 18.46 36.20
C GLY A 180 -1.77 18.01 36.41
N ASN A 181 -1.97 16.92 37.15
CA ASN A 181 -3.30 16.39 37.46
C ASN A 181 -4.25 17.40 38.14
N TYR A 182 -3.72 18.48 38.73
CA TYR A 182 -4.49 19.57 39.33
C TYR A 182 -5.15 20.51 38.30
N ASN A 183 -4.61 20.60 37.08
CA ASN A 183 -5.21 21.31 35.93
C ASN A 183 -6.45 20.61 35.37
N TYR A 184 -6.55 19.31 35.62
CA TYR A 184 -7.71 18.51 35.24
C TYR A 184 -8.79 18.47 36.33
N GLY A 185 -8.50 18.94 37.55
CA GLY A 185 -9.31 18.74 38.76
C GLY A 185 -10.26 19.88 39.11
N ASP A 186 -11.25 19.61 39.96
CA ASP A 186 -12.41 20.46 40.32
C ASP A 186 -13.33 20.93 39.18
N LEU A 187 -14.36 20.13 38.92
CA LEU A 187 -15.48 20.45 38.04
C LEU A 187 -16.37 21.60 38.53
N GLN A 188 -16.44 21.81 39.84
CA GLN A 188 -17.27 22.84 40.45
C GLN A 188 -16.57 24.20 40.43
N GLN A 189 -15.31 24.26 39.96
CA GLN A 189 -14.52 25.48 39.83
C GLN A 189 -14.52 26.28 41.14
N THR A 190 -14.33 25.60 42.27
CA THR A 190 -14.44 26.20 43.63
C THR A 190 -13.15 26.87 44.09
N GLY A 191 -12.01 26.58 43.45
CA GLY A 191 -10.75 27.31 43.63
C GLY A 191 -10.01 27.04 44.92
N ALA A 192 -10.13 25.84 45.48
CA ALA A 192 -9.38 25.49 46.67
C ALA A 192 -7.87 25.47 46.35
N SER A 193 -7.05 26.16 47.17
CA SER A 193 -5.60 26.09 47.00
C SER A 193 -5.10 24.66 47.25
N VAL A 194 -4.38 24.10 46.28
CA VAL A 194 -3.67 22.83 46.39
C VAL A 194 -2.20 23.09 46.65
N GLY A 195 -1.83 22.96 47.92
CA GLY A 195 -0.45 23.13 48.35
C GLY A 195 -0.09 24.56 48.77
N GLY A 196 0.09 25.49 47.82
CA GLY A 196 0.60 26.86 48.06
C GLY A 196 -0.26 27.99 47.49
N ALA A 197 0.13 29.24 47.76
CA ALA A 197 -0.55 30.43 47.23
C ALA A 197 -0.37 30.52 45.70
N GLY A 198 -1.47 30.52 44.95
CA GLY A 198 -1.50 30.61 43.48
C GLY A 198 -1.64 29.28 42.73
N LEU A 199 -1.68 28.15 43.45
CA LEU A 199 -2.01 26.83 42.89
C LEU A 199 -3.40 26.44 43.36
N THR A 200 -4.38 26.52 42.48
CA THR A 200 -5.79 26.21 42.76
C THR A 200 -6.20 24.98 41.94
N GLU A 201 -6.97 24.11 42.57
CA GLU A 201 -7.57 22.95 41.91
C GLU A 201 -8.73 23.48 41.06
N ILE A 202 -8.49 23.70 39.77
CA ILE A 202 -9.45 24.21 38.81
C ILE A 202 -9.22 23.52 37.49
N SER A 203 -10.32 23.09 36.88
CA SER A 203 -10.28 22.30 35.67
C SER A 203 -10.29 23.22 34.45
N ASP A 204 -9.18 23.33 33.74
CA ASP A 204 -9.10 23.98 32.43
C ASP A 204 -9.49 23.03 31.27
N ILE A 205 -9.73 21.75 31.59
CA ILE A 205 -10.17 20.72 30.64
C ILE A 205 -11.58 20.22 30.93
N PHE A 206 -11.83 19.62 32.09
CA PHE A 206 -13.08 18.90 32.36
C PHE A 206 -14.18 19.77 32.95
N GLY A 207 -13.89 21.03 33.29
CA GLY A 207 -14.89 21.99 33.77
C GLY A 207 -16.05 22.15 32.78
N ALA A 208 -17.25 22.48 33.28
CA ALA A 208 -18.48 22.52 32.48
C ALA A 208 -18.41 23.44 31.25
N SER A 209 -17.50 24.42 31.26
CA SER A 209 -17.28 25.38 30.17
C SER A 209 -16.30 24.88 29.10
N TYR A 210 -15.80 23.65 29.20
CA TYR A 210 -14.71 23.15 28.37
C TYR A 210 -15.02 21.78 27.73
N TRP A 211 -14.23 20.73 27.98
CA TRP A 211 -14.31 19.43 27.30
C TRP A 211 -15.73 18.82 27.29
N PRO A 212 -16.57 18.96 28.34
CA PRO A 212 -17.97 18.58 28.26
C PRO A 212 -18.75 19.19 27.08
N LEU A 213 -18.39 20.39 26.60
CA LEU A 213 -18.99 21.03 25.43
C LEU A 213 -18.76 20.26 24.11
N THR A 214 -17.77 19.37 24.08
CA THR A 214 -17.56 18.45 22.95
C THR A 214 -18.58 17.32 22.90
N GLY A 215 -19.40 17.16 23.95
CA GLY A 215 -20.25 15.98 24.16
C GLY A 215 -19.48 14.77 24.68
N GLY A 216 -18.22 14.96 25.12
CA GLY A 216 -17.33 13.90 25.60
C GLY A 216 -16.81 13.00 24.48
N ILE A 217 -16.61 13.59 23.30
CA ILE A 217 -16.06 12.92 22.12
C ILE A 217 -14.73 12.21 22.47
N PRO A 218 -14.45 11.02 21.92
CA PRO A 218 -13.17 10.35 22.12
C PRO A 218 -11.99 11.21 21.67
N LEU A 219 -10.87 11.16 22.40
CA LEU A 219 -9.65 11.89 22.07
C LEU A 219 -8.43 10.96 22.11
N PHE A 220 -7.68 10.97 21.00
CA PHE A 220 -6.32 10.45 20.92
C PHE A 220 -5.33 11.59 21.14
N THR A 221 -4.17 11.33 21.71
CA THR A 221 -3.24 12.41 22.11
C THR A 221 -1.79 12.05 21.80
N ALA A 222 -1.08 12.98 21.14
CA ALA A 222 0.38 13.05 21.17
C ALA A 222 0.85 13.69 22.48
N GLY A 223 2.07 13.36 22.91
CA GLY A 223 2.73 14.06 24.02
C GLY A 223 3.16 15.48 23.61
N GLY A 224 3.29 16.39 24.59
CA GLY A 224 3.87 17.72 24.40
C GLY A 224 4.86 18.04 25.53
N ASN A 225 5.65 19.11 25.37
CA ASN A 225 6.73 19.42 26.31
C ASN A 225 6.22 19.83 27.70
N HIS A 226 5.00 20.38 27.80
CA HIS A 226 4.36 20.62 29.10
C HIS A 226 3.89 19.31 29.77
N GLY A 227 3.60 18.26 28.99
CA GLY A 227 3.19 16.95 29.48
C GLY A 227 4.33 15.99 29.82
N GLN A 228 5.56 16.27 29.40
CA GLN A 228 6.69 15.35 29.56
C GLN A 228 7.31 15.42 30.97
N ASN A 229 6.64 14.82 31.95
CA ASN A 229 7.09 14.81 33.35
C ASN A 229 6.88 13.45 34.03
N ALA A 230 7.45 13.27 35.22
CA ALA A 230 7.42 11.98 35.94
C ALA A 230 6.08 11.66 36.63
N ASN A 231 5.07 12.53 36.51
CA ASN A 231 3.88 12.48 37.37
C ASN A 231 2.69 11.80 36.68
N LEU A 232 2.64 11.83 35.35
CA LEU A 232 1.50 11.40 34.57
C LEU A 232 1.98 10.80 33.24
N LEU A 233 1.48 9.61 32.91
CA LEU A 233 1.71 9.03 31.59
C LEU A 233 0.87 9.77 30.54
N ASN A 234 -0.45 9.78 30.74
CA ASN A 234 -1.42 10.52 29.94
C ASN A 234 -2.77 10.57 30.67
N THR A 235 -3.54 11.65 30.51
CA THR A 235 -4.94 11.73 30.97
C THR A 235 -5.87 10.92 30.05
N TRP A 236 -5.54 10.81 28.76
CA TRP A 236 -6.22 9.97 27.77
C TRP A 236 -5.38 8.73 27.43
N PRO A 237 -5.51 7.63 28.19
CA PRO A 237 -4.74 6.41 27.97
C PRO A 237 -5.11 5.65 26.69
N GLU A 238 -4.09 5.14 25.99
CA GLU A 238 -4.21 4.36 24.74
C GLU A 238 -3.46 2.99 24.78
N PRO A 239 -3.51 2.19 25.88
CA PRO A 239 -2.71 0.98 25.99
C PRO A 239 -3.12 -0.13 25.00
N VAL A 240 -4.42 -0.30 24.70
CA VAL A 240 -4.87 -1.29 23.73
C VAL A 240 -4.47 -0.85 22.33
N THR A 241 -4.73 0.41 21.96
CA THR A 241 -4.32 0.98 20.68
C THR A 241 -2.81 0.84 20.45
N ALA A 242 -1.98 1.23 21.42
CA ALA A 242 -0.53 1.09 21.34
C ALA A 242 -0.08 -0.37 21.18
N SER A 243 -0.60 -1.27 22.01
CA SER A 243 -0.25 -2.69 21.88
C SER A 243 -0.67 -3.30 20.53
N SER A 244 -1.81 -2.89 19.98
CA SER A 244 -2.33 -3.39 18.71
C SER A 244 -1.47 -2.99 17.50
N SER A 245 -0.77 -1.87 17.59
CA SER A 245 0.19 -1.39 16.58
C SER A 245 1.63 -1.76 16.90
N SER A 246 1.88 -2.56 17.95
CA SER A 246 3.23 -2.80 18.49
C SER A 246 3.97 -1.51 18.88
N GLY A 247 3.22 -0.44 19.14
CA GLY A 247 3.71 0.82 19.67
C GLY A 247 4.03 0.73 21.15
N ARG A 248 4.18 1.88 21.80
CA ARG A 248 4.58 1.98 23.20
C ARG A 248 3.64 2.89 23.97
N TYR A 249 3.31 2.47 25.18
CA TYR A 249 2.51 3.24 26.13
C TYR A 249 2.97 2.90 27.56
N ALA A 250 3.94 3.65 28.07
CA ALA A 250 4.53 3.37 29.39
C ALA A 250 5.24 4.60 29.99
N MET A 251 5.34 4.63 31.32
CA MET A 251 6.33 5.47 32.00
C MET A 251 7.67 4.76 31.98
N GLU A 252 8.71 5.41 31.46
CA GLU A 252 9.97 4.74 31.15
C GLU A 252 11.18 5.50 31.66
N ALA A 253 12.19 4.76 32.09
CA ALA A 253 13.45 5.34 32.51
C ALA A 253 14.29 5.72 31.28
N TYR A 254 14.53 7.02 31.13
CA TYR A 254 15.44 7.56 30.14
C TYR A 254 16.84 7.66 30.77
N PRO A 255 17.87 7.02 30.17
CA PRO A 255 19.25 7.24 30.57
C PRO A 255 19.69 8.66 30.20
N SER A 256 20.90 9.05 30.61
CA SER A 256 21.48 10.33 30.19
C SER A 256 21.67 10.37 28.67
N ILE A 257 20.85 11.16 27.99
CA ILE A 257 20.95 11.52 26.56
C ILE A 257 21.45 12.96 26.50
N ASP A 258 22.48 13.25 25.71
CA ASP A 258 23.12 14.57 25.68
C ASP A 258 23.54 15.14 27.05
N GLY A 259 23.82 14.29 28.04
CA GLY A 259 24.15 14.74 29.40
C GLY A 259 22.96 15.21 30.23
N THR A 260 21.73 14.87 29.82
CA THR A 260 20.54 15.01 30.66
C THR A 260 20.66 14.19 31.94
N ASN A 261 19.96 14.64 32.99
CA ASN A 261 19.84 13.81 34.19
C ASN A 261 18.90 12.63 33.89
N PRO A 262 19.26 11.40 34.31
CA PRO A 262 18.35 10.27 34.19
C PRO A 262 17.01 10.56 34.88
N ALA A 263 15.91 10.32 34.18
CA ALA A 263 14.56 10.62 34.66
C ALA A 263 13.55 9.62 34.06
N ASN A 264 12.37 9.54 34.67
CA ASN A 264 11.26 8.76 34.11
C ASN A 264 10.31 9.72 33.38
N TYR A 265 10.05 9.43 32.10
CA TYR A 265 9.14 10.21 31.27
C TYR A 265 8.10 9.30 30.61
N PRO A 266 6.94 9.86 30.21
CA PRO A 266 5.99 9.15 29.37
C PRO A 266 6.60 8.83 28.00
N SER A 267 6.32 7.62 27.52
CA SER A 267 6.55 7.18 26.15
C SER A 267 5.21 6.74 25.56
N ALA A 268 4.71 7.40 24.52
CA ALA A 268 3.36 7.19 24.00
C ALA A 268 3.24 7.35 22.47
N TRP A 269 3.89 6.46 21.71
CA TRP A 269 3.73 6.38 20.25
C TRP A 269 2.92 5.15 19.83
N TYR A 270 2.00 5.35 18.90
CA TYR A 270 1.09 4.30 18.43
C TYR A 270 0.47 4.64 17.08
N ALA A 271 -0.10 3.63 16.44
CA ALA A 271 -0.85 3.78 15.22
C ALA A 271 -2.22 3.10 15.31
N PHE A 272 -3.19 3.61 14.56
CA PHE A 272 -4.50 2.98 14.42
C PHE A 272 -5.09 3.24 13.04
N SER A 273 -6.21 2.61 12.73
CA SER A 273 -6.85 2.75 11.43
C SER A 273 -8.36 2.88 11.55
N SER A 274 -8.96 3.66 10.67
CA SER A 274 -10.41 3.77 10.50
C SER A 274 -10.69 3.93 9.02
N GLY A 275 -11.41 2.98 8.44
CA GLY A 275 -11.69 2.96 7.01
C GLY A 275 -10.40 2.73 6.21
N ASN A 276 -10.10 3.64 5.28
CA ASN A 276 -8.90 3.59 4.45
C ASN A 276 -7.74 4.47 4.98
N VAL A 277 -7.84 4.92 6.24
CA VAL A 277 -6.89 5.88 6.83
C VAL A 277 -6.12 5.24 7.98
N ARG A 278 -4.82 5.49 8.02
CA ARG A 278 -3.92 5.14 9.12
C ARG A 278 -3.36 6.40 9.78
N PHE A 279 -3.46 6.43 11.10
CA PHE A 279 -3.07 7.55 11.95
C PHE A 279 -1.82 7.16 12.73
N TYR A 280 -0.82 8.04 12.76
CA TYR A 280 0.43 7.86 13.48
C TYR A 280 0.59 8.95 14.53
N THR A 281 0.44 8.58 15.80
CA THR A 281 0.74 9.46 16.93
C THR A 281 2.16 9.17 17.40
N LEU A 282 3.02 10.17 17.37
CA LEU A 282 4.46 10.04 17.63
C LEU A 282 4.88 10.93 18.81
N ASP A 283 5.89 10.51 19.55
CA ASP A 283 6.54 11.36 20.56
C ASP A 283 7.47 12.32 19.82
N GLY A 284 7.05 13.57 19.67
CA GLY A 284 7.88 14.65 19.12
C GLY A 284 7.92 15.81 20.09
N SER A 285 8.40 15.55 21.31
CA SER A 285 8.38 16.52 22.41
C SER A 285 9.43 16.18 23.47
N TRP A 286 10.06 17.20 24.06
CA TRP A 286 10.98 17.03 25.18
C TRP A 286 10.92 18.17 26.20
N THR A 287 11.04 17.90 27.49
CA THR A 287 10.97 18.95 28.51
C THR A 287 12.19 19.88 28.47
N GLU A 288 11.95 21.20 28.46
CA GLU A 288 12.99 22.22 28.50
C GLU A 288 13.75 22.26 29.83
N ALA A 289 13.19 21.65 30.88
CA ALA A 289 13.81 21.58 32.20
C ALA A 289 15.00 20.60 32.27
N ASN A 290 15.12 19.67 31.32
CA ASN A 290 16.15 18.63 31.32
C ASN A 290 16.75 18.43 29.93
N VAL A 291 17.59 19.38 29.50
CA VAL A 291 18.25 19.37 28.18
C VAL A 291 19.76 19.11 28.24
N GLY A 292 20.31 18.90 29.44
CA GLY A 292 21.72 18.52 29.62
C GLY A 292 22.72 19.49 28.95
N MET A 293 23.65 18.89 28.21
CA MET A 293 24.69 19.55 27.41
C MET A 293 24.28 19.76 25.94
N ALA A 294 23.02 19.48 25.57
CA ALA A 294 22.55 19.69 24.21
C ALA A 294 22.88 21.11 23.72
N GLY A 295 23.48 21.17 22.53
CA GLY A 295 24.04 22.40 21.97
C GLY A 295 23.02 23.20 21.15
N GLY A 296 22.01 22.53 20.58
CA GLY A 296 21.01 23.15 19.71
C GLY A 296 21.60 23.79 18.44
N THR A 297 22.83 23.41 18.05
CA THR A 297 23.62 24.15 17.05
C THR A 297 23.07 24.11 15.62
N ALA A 298 22.21 23.14 15.30
CA ALA A 298 21.54 23.07 14.01
C ALA A 298 20.42 24.13 13.86
N CYS A 299 19.96 24.71 14.98
CA CYS A 299 18.92 25.72 15.07
C CYS A 299 19.58 27.11 15.13
N PRO A 300 19.54 27.94 14.07
CA PRO A 300 20.20 29.24 14.05
C PRO A 300 19.58 30.19 15.09
N TYR A 301 20.29 30.37 16.19
CA TYR A 301 19.90 31.06 17.41
C TYR A 301 19.27 32.46 17.22
N THR A 302 18.21 32.74 17.98
CA THR A 302 17.87 34.07 18.50
C THR A 302 17.76 33.97 20.03
N ALA A 303 18.10 35.03 20.79
CA ALA A 303 18.14 34.96 22.24
C ALA A 303 16.76 34.66 22.88
N GLY A 304 16.66 33.56 23.64
CA GLY A 304 15.45 33.09 24.33
C GLY A 304 15.12 31.59 24.21
N THR A 305 15.87 30.83 23.40
CA THR A 305 15.51 29.49 22.89
C THR A 305 15.99 28.31 23.75
N ALA A 306 15.32 28.01 24.88
CA ALA A 306 15.49 26.71 25.55
C ALA A 306 15.06 25.54 24.64
N THR A 307 14.13 25.81 23.71
CA THR A 307 13.44 24.86 22.85
C THR A 307 14.33 24.09 21.87
N CYS A 308 15.27 24.76 21.18
CA CYS A 308 16.15 24.07 20.21
C CYS A 308 17.03 22.97 20.87
N LYS A 309 17.32 23.10 22.17
CA LYS A 309 18.05 22.05 22.89
C LYS A 309 17.14 20.86 23.17
N ALA A 310 15.88 21.11 23.52
CA ALA A 310 14.88 20.06 23.67
C ALA A 310 14.65 19.31 22.35
N TYR A 311 14.60 20.00 21.21
CA TYR A 311 14.52 19.39 19.87
C TYR A 311 15.67 18.42 19.60
N GLN A 312 16.90 18.82 19.96
CA GLN A 312 18.05 17.94 19.82
C GLN A 312 17.90 16.66 20.65
N VAL A 313 17.54 16.80 21.94
CA VAL A 313 17.41 15.64 22.84
C VAL A 313 16.28 14.72 22.38
N ASP A 314 15.15 15.29 21.97
CA ASP A 314 14.02 14.55 21.41
C ASP A 314 14.45 13.72 20.19
N ALA A 315 15.10 14.35 19.22
CA ALA A 315 15.57 13.68 18.01
C ALA A 315 16.58 12.57 18.32
N ASP A 316 17.50 12.80 19.25
CA ASP A 316 18.51 11.82 19.66
C ASP A 316 17.91 10.66 20.48
N ALA A 317 16.83 10.90 21.21
CA ALA A 317 16.09 9.88 21.94
C ALA A 317 15.19 9.03 21.01
N HIS A 318 14.38 9.68 20.16
CA HIS A 318 13.24 9.06 19.48
C HIS A 318 13.46 8.81 17.98
N PHE A 319 14.21 9.68 17.31
CA PHE A 319 14.27 9.74 15.84
C PHE A 319 15.62 9.42 15.22
N GLN A 320 16.49 8.71 15.95
CA GLN A 320 17.67 8.09 15.36
C GLN A 320 17.31 6.73 14.75
N PRO A 321 17.98 6.26 13.67
CA PRO A 321 17.74 4.94 13.09
C PRO A 321 17.84 3.75 14.07
N THR A 322 18.53 3.95 15.20
CA THR A 322 18.68 3.00 16.30
C THR A 322 17.62 3.13 17.39
N SER A 323 16.88 4.23 17.43
CA SER A 323 15.83 4.49 18.42
C SER A 323 14.64 3.56 18.22
N ALA A 324 14.01 3.18 19.34
CA ALA A 324 12.91 2.22 19.34
C ALA A 324 11.71 2.72 18.53
N GLU A 325 11.35 4.00 18.69
CA GLU A 325 10.24 4.61 17.96
C GLU A 325 10.50 4.71 16.46
N TYR A 326 11.68 5.18 16.04
CA TYR A 326 12.05 5.19 14.62
C TYR A 326 11.95 3.79 13.99
N GLN A 327 12.48 2.76 14.64
CA GLN A 327 12.44 1.38 14.12
C GLN A 327 11.01 0.83 14.06
N TRP A 328 10.21 1.13 15.09
CA TRP A 328 8.78 0.80 15.09
C TRP A 328 8.06 1.47 13.93
N LEU A 329 8.26 2.78 13.74
CA LEU A 329 7.61 3.56 12.68
C LEU A 329 7.98 3.03 11.29
N VAL A 330 9.25 2.72 11.05
CA VAL A 330 9.69 2.08 9.80
C VAL A 330 8.97 0.75 9.57
N ASN A 331 8.92 -0.11 10.58
CA ASN A 331 8.27 -1.42 10.47
C ASN A 331 6.77 -1.28 10.22
N ASP A 332 6.10 -0.35 10.91
CA ASP A 332 4.67 -0.12 10.75
C ASP A 332 4.34 0.44 9.37
N LEU A 333 5.09 1.44 8.90
CA LEU A 333 4.94 2.01 7.56
C LEU A 333 5.16 0.97 6.44
N GLN A 334 6.11 0.04 6.62
CA GLN A 334 6.37 -1.04 5.67
C GLN A 334 5.26 -2.09 5.64
N THR A 335 4.65 -2.37 6.78
CA THR A 335 3.59 -3.39 6.91
C THR A 335 2.20 -2.83 6.59
N HIS A 336 2.06 -1.50 6.49
CA HIS A 336 0.82 -0.81 6.12
C HIS A 336 1.02 0.08 4.89
N PRO A 337 1.26 -0.53 3.72
CA PRO A 337 1.68 0.17 2.51
C PRO A 337 0.65 1.14 1.91
N GLY A 338 -0.64 0.80 2.00
CA GLY A 338 -1.73 1.51 1.34
C GLY A 338 -2.46 2.52 2.21
N GLY A 339 -3.52 3.11 1.66
CA GLY A 339 -4.39 4.05 2.36
C GLY A 339 -3.83 5.46 2.48
N ILE A 340 -4.61 6.34 3.09
CA ILE A 340 -4.15 7.67 3.53
C ILE A 340 -3.44 7.50 4.87
N LYS A 341 -2.25 8.08 5.01
CA LYS A 341 -1.43 8.07 6.21
C LYS A 341 -1.23 9.50 6.72
N LEU A 342 -1.52 9.71 8.00
CA LEU A 342 -1.41 11.02 8.65
C LEU A 342 -0.55 10.90 9.91
N ALA A 343 0.32 11.87 10.14
CA ALA A 343 1.20 11.92 11.31
C ALA A 343 0.83 13.08 12.26
N PHE A 344 0.93 12.82 13.56
CA PHE A 344 0.61 13.76 14.64
C PHE A 344 1.73 13.72 15.68
N PHE A 345 2.33 14.85 15.95
CA PHE A 345 3.42 15.03 16.91
C PHE A 345 3.48 16.50 17.34
N HIS A 346 4.23 16.86 18.36
CA HIS A 346 4.09 18.20 18.95
C HIS A 346 4.96 19.27 18.31
N TYR A 347 6.27 19.02 18.15
CA TYR A 347 7.19 20.02 17.60
C TYR A 347 7.02 20.25 16.10
N PRO A 348 6.92 21.50 15.64
CA PRO A 348 6.57 21.80 14.26
C PRO A 348 7.76 21.59 13.33
N LEU A 349 7.53 20.89 12.21
CA LEU A 349 8.55 20.77 11.16
C LEU A 349 8.94 22.14 10.62
N ARG A 350 7.98 23.06 10.51
CA ARG A 350 8.17 24.43 10.03
C ARG A 350 7.25 25.34 10.84
N SER A 351 7.81 26.45 11.30
CA SER A 351 7.15 27.48 12.11
C SER A 351 7.94 28.77 11.99
N ASP A 352 7.23 29.89 11.77
CA ASP A 352 7.80 31.25 11.78
C ASP A 352 7.63 31.97 13.13
N ASN A 353 7.23 31.22 14.15
CA ASN A 353 7.14 31.71 15.51
C ASN A 353 8.53 32.06 16.06
N ALA A 354 8.69 33.25 16.65
CA ALA A 354 10.00 33.70 17.11
C ALA A 354 10.56 32.88 18.30
N THR A 355 9.69 32.29 19.11
CA THR A 355 10.06 31.57 20.34
C THR A 355 9.87 30.05 20.25
N GLN A 356 9.08 29.59 19.29
CA GLN A 356 8.68 28.19 19.08
C GLN A 356 8.93 27.82 17.60
N ASP A 357 10.21 27.95 17.19
CA ASP A 357 10.66 27.86 15.80
C ASP A 357 10.59 26.45 15.22
N SER A 358 10.85 26.33 13.92
CA SER A 358 10.99 25.07 13.19
C SER A 358 11.95 24.09 13.86
N ASP A 359 11.53 22.83 14.01
CA ASP A 359 12.38 21.73 14.44
C ASP A 359 13.22 21.21 13.26
N VAL A 360 14.42 21.79 13.14
CA VAL A 360 15.43 21.41 12.15
C VAL A 360 15.95 19.98 12.29
N TYR A 361 15.79 19.33 13.45
CA TYR A 361 16.24 17.96 13.65
C TYR A 361 15.22 16.99 13.06
N LEU A 362 13.92 17.19 13.33
CA LEU A 362 12.85 16.41 12.69
C LEU A 362 12.81 16.59 11.18
N GLN A 363 13.15 17.78 10.65
CA GLN A 363 13.33 18.01 9.21
C GLN A 363 14.42 17.10 8.59
N GLN A 364 15.41 16.68 9.37
CA GLN A 364 16.53 15.84 8.89
C GLN A 364 16.26 14.34 9.07
N THR A 365 15.46 13.96 10.07
CA THR A 365 15.22 12.56 10.45
C THR A 365 13.81 12.10 10.10
N LEU A 366 12.81 12.64 10.78
CA LEU A 366 11.41 12.20 10.70
C LEU A 366 10.76 12.60 9.37
N GLU A 367 10.91 13.85 8.92
CA GLU A 367 10.24 14.34 7.72
C GLU A 367 10.61 13.52 6.45
N PRO A 368 11.91 13.25 6.16
CA PRO A 368 12.28 12.43 5.02
C PRO A 368 11.80 10.99 5.14
N LEU A 369 11.72 10.45 6.36
CA LEU A 369 11.16 9.11 6.62
C LEU A 369 9.67 9.06 6.28
N LEU A 370 8.88 10.02 6.78
CA LEU A 370 7.45 10.13 6.50
C LEU A 370 7.20 10.28 4.99
N ALA A 371 7.95 11.17 4.33
CA ALA A 371 7.85 11.38 2.88
C ALA A 371 8.20 10.10 2.08
N LYS A 372 9.25 9.38 2.47
CA LYS A 372 9.69 8.13 1.82
C LYS A 372 8.60 7.05 1.80
N TYR A 373 7.82 6.93 2.87
CA TYR A 373 6.76 5.91 2.99
C TYR A 373 5.37 6.44 2.63
N GLY A 374 5.31 7.63 2.02
CA GLY A 374 4.07 8.20 1.50
C GLY A 374 3.09 8.54 2.61
N VAL A 375 3.54 9.17 3.69
CA VAL A 375 2.66 9.92 4.60
C VAL A 375 2.27 11.21 3.92
N GLN A 376 0.98 11.55 3.94
CA GLN A 376 0.43 12.65 3.15
C GLN A 376 0.49 13.99 3.88
N ILE A 377 0.13 14.00 5.16
CA ILE A 377 0.03 15.22 5.97
C ILE A 377 0.57 14.97 7.37
N ALA A 378 1.36 15.92 7.87
CA ALA A 378 1.77 15.99 9.26
C ALA A 378 1.05 17.15 9.97
N PHE A 379 0.64 16.92 11.21
CA PHE A 379 0.01 17.92 12.08
C PHE A 379 0.83 18.08 13.35
N SER A 380 1.11 19.32 13.72
CA SER A 380 1.89 19.68 14.90
C SER A 380 1.30 20.85 15.66
N GLY A 381 1.75 21.05 16.89
CA GLY A 381 1.34 22.15 17.77
C GLY A 381 2.53 22.99 18.17
N HIS A 382 2.66 23.23 19.48
CA HIS A 382 3.75 23.90 20.16
C HIS A 382 3.85 25.39 19.85
N ALA A 383 3.95 25.76 18.58
CA ALA A 383 3.82 27.16 18.17
C ALA A 383 2.36 27.59 18.30
N HIS A 384 2.09 28.57 19.18
CA HIS A 384 0.73 29.01 19.48
C HIS A 384 0.16 29.94 18.40
N ASP A 385 0.07 29.44 17.17
CA ASP A 385 -0.46 30.11 15.99
C ASP A 385 -1.08 29.08 15.03
N TYR A 386 -1.48 29.55 13.84
CA TYR A 386 -1.85 28.67 12.74
C TYR A 386 -0.87 28.87 11.59
N GLU A 387 -0.33 27.77 11.07
CA GLU A 387 0.55 27.81 9.91
C GLU A 387 0.33 26.56 9.03
N ARG A 388 0.15 26.78 7.72
CA ARG A 388 0.15 25.73 6.71
C ARG A 388 1.33 25.93 5.77
N ASN A 389 2.13 24.89 5.67
CA ASN A 389 3.41 24.91 4.99
C ASN A 389 3.39 24.22 3.61
N LEU A 390 4.17 24.74 2.67
CA LEU A 390 4.41 24.16 1.35
C LEU A 390 5.36 22.96 1.43
N THR A 391 5.40 22.16 0.35
CA THR A 391 6.42 21.11 0.16
C THR A 391 7.46 21.56 -0.85
N ALA A 392 8.72 21.11 -0.69
CA ALA A 392 9.80 21.35 -1.64
C ALA A 392 10.58 20.06 -1.93
N GLY A 393 9.98 19.20 -2.76
CA GLY A 393 10.63 18.00 -3.28
C GLY A 393 10.31 16.71 -2.50
N PRO A 394 11.03 15.62 -2.79
CA PRO A 394 10.64 14.26 -2.38
C PRO A 394 10.88 13.95 -0.89
N ASN A 395 11.59 14.81 -0.16
CA ASN A 395 11.95 14.60 1.26
C ASN A 395 11.15 15.49 2.21
N THR A 396 10.13 16.19 1.72
CA THR A 396 9.32 17.11 2.52
C THR A 396 7.86 16.73 2.48
N ILE A 397 7.13 16.95 3.58
CA ILE A 397 5.71 16.63 3.70
C ILE A 397 4.88 17.90 3.88
N LEU A 398 3.63 17.86 3.44
CA LEU A 398 2.66 18.90 3.74
C LEU A 398 2.44 18.92 5.26
N SER A 399 2.64 20.07 5.91
CA SER A 399 2.52 20.19 7.36
C SER A 399 1.63 21.35 7.80
N TYR A 400 0.93 21.13 8.91
CA TYR A 400 0.12 22.12 9.61
C TYR A 400 0.60 22.29 11.04
N VAL A 401 0.77 23.53 11.47
CA VAL A 401 0.86 23.95 12.87
C VAL A 401 -0.52 24.38 13.33
N THR A 402 -1.02 23.80 14.42
CA THR A 402 -2.38 24.00 14.94
C THR A 402 -2.39 24.29 16.44
N GLY A 403 -1.50 25.16 16.94
CA GLY A 403 -1.39 25.51 18.37
C GLY A 403 -2.41 26.55 18.85
N GLY A 404 -3.60 26.58 18.25
CA GLY A 404 -4.66 27.54 18.56
C GLY A 404 -5.79 26.99 19.41
N GLY A 405 -5.62 25.86 20.10
CA GLY A 405 -6.72 25.15 20.75
C GLY A 405 -7.21 25.75 22.07
N GLY A 406 -6.37 26.53 22.75
CA GLY A 406 -6.75 27.19 24.00
C GLY A 406 -5.63 27.92 24.73
N GLY A 407 -4.37 27.58 24.50
CA GLY A 407 -3.22 28.29 25.02
C GLY A 407 -3.14 29.73 24.52
N VAL A 408 -2.30 30.54 25.16
CA VAL A 408 -2.11 31.95 24.77
C VAL A 408 -1.54 32.05 23.36
N ILE A 409 -2.33 32.54 22.39
CA ILE A 409 -1.89 32.78 21.02
C ILE A 409 -0.68 33.74 20.98
N SER A 410 0.22 33.47 20.05
CA SER A 410 1.45 34.23 19.83
C SER A 410 1.62 34.60 18.35
N THR A 411 2.81 35.08 17.98
CA THR A 411 3.07 35.73 16.69
C THR A 411 3.67 34.77 15.67
N VAL A 412 3.11 34.71 14.47
CA VAL A 412 3.57 33.84 13.36
C VAL A 412 4.59 34.48 12.41
N ALA A 413 5.01 35.73 12.66
CA ALA A 413 5.94 36.45 11.78
C ALA A 413 7.06 37.13 12.60
N GLY A 414 7.38 36.56 13.77
CA GLY A 414 8.30 37.17 14.71
C GLY A 414 9.74 37.26 14.16
N LYS A 415 10.08 36.40 13.19
CA LYS A 415 11.36 36.41 12.44
C LYS A 415 11.21 36.87 10.98
N GLY A 416 10.03 37.38 10.62
CA GLY A 416 9.61 37.54 9.22
C GLY A 416 8.96 36.27 8.69
N CYS A 417 8.35 36.37 7.51
CA CYS A 417 7.69 35.25 6.85
C CYS A 417 8.66 34.46 5.99
N SER A 418 8.61 33.14 6.07
CA SER A 418 9.40 32.24 5.26
C SER A 418 8.81 32.08 3.86
N SER A 419 9.58 31.48 2.95
CA SER A 419 9.06 31.09 1.64
C SER A 419 8.22 29.81 1.67
N TRP A 420 8.12 29.16 2.83
CA TRP A 420 7.37 27.92 3.02
C TRP A 420 5.91 28.18 3.38
N ASP A 421 5.57 29.38 3.84
CA ASP A 421 4.22 29.68 4.31
C ASP A 421 3.26 29.75 3.12
N ALA A 422 2.37 28.78 3.03
CA ALA A 422 1.22 28.88 2.15
C ALA A 422 0.18 29.83 2.75
N TYR A 423 -0.02 29.72 4.07
CA TYR A 423 -0.95 30.52 4.85
C TYR A 423 -0.52 30.46 6.32
N ALA A 424 -0.40 31.61 6.99
CA ALA A 424 -0.15 31.65 8.42
C ALA A 424 -0.82 32.85 9.09
N ILE A 425 -1.35 32.68 10.30
CA ILE A 425 -1.94 33.76 11.10
C ILE A 425 -1.55 33.65 12.57
N GLY A 426 -1.29 34.79 13.20
CA GLY A 426 -0.94 34.90 14.61
C GLY A 426 -1.48 36.20 15.23
N TRP A 427 -1.33 36.35 16.54
CA TRP A 427 -1.80 37.54 17.26
C TRP A 427 -0.74 38.09 18.22
N THR A 428 -0.60 39.42 18.23
CA THR A 428 0.28 40.13 19.17
C THR A 428 -0.57 40.90 20.17
N TYR A 429 -0.72 40.37 21.38
CA TYR A 429 -1.52 41.03 22.41
C TYR A 429 -0.94 42.36 22.91
N GLY A 430 0.39 42.49 22.99
CA GLY A 430 1.03 43.72 23.44
C GLY A 430 0.71 44.94 22.56
N THR A 431 0.37 44.73 21.30
CA THR A 431 -0.01 45.78 20.34
C THR A 431 -1.48 45.69 19.91
N GLY A 432 -2.17 44.58 20.22
CA GLY A 432 -3.54 44.32 19.77
C GLY A 432 -3.65 44.17 18.25
N THR A 433 -2.65 43.55 17.60
CA THR A 433 -2.60 43.43 16.14
C THR A 433 -2.41 42.00 15.67
N GLY A 434 -3.08 41.65 14.57
CA GLY A 434 -2.90 40.38 13.88
C GLY A 434 -1.67 40.35 12.99
N GLN A 435 -0.97 39.22 12.99
CA GLN A 435 0.16 38.93 12.11
C GLN A 435 -0.25 37.90 11.06
N LYS A 436 0.44 37.91 9.93
CA LYS A 436 0.15 37.00 8.81
C LYS A 436 1.37 36.70 7.96
N CYS A 437 1.36 35.53 7.35
CA CYS A 437 2.29 35.14 6.29
C CYS A 437 1.57 34.42 5.14
N GLY A 438 2.28 34.21 4.03
CA GLY A 438 1.73 33.60 2.82
C GLY A 438 0.51 34.34 2.27
N SER A 439 -0.54 33.58 1.93
CA SER A 439 -1.78 34.10 1.34
C SER A 439 -2.78 34.67 2.36
N ALA A 440 -2.48 34.61 3.65
CA ALA A 440 -3.45 34.92 4.69
C ALA A 440 -3.87 36.41 4.75
N PRO A 441 -5.13 36.72 5.10
CA PRO A 441 -5.50 38.03 5.60
C PRO A 441 -4.99 38.23 7.04
N ALA A 442 -4.71 39.49 7.42
CA ALA A 442 -4.32 39.77 8.79
C ALA A 442 -5.55 39.63 9.71
N PRO A 443 -5.47 38.87 10.80
CA PRO A 443 -6.61 38.73 11.72
C PRO A 443 -6.90 40.07 12.40
N THR A 444 -8.19 40.31 12.68
CA THR A 444 -8.66 41.56 13.33
C THR A 444 -9.01 41.37 14.81
N SER A 445 -9.05 40.12 15.27
CA SER A 445 -9.16 39.72 16.68
C SER A 445 -8.37 38.43 16.92
N ASP A 446 -8.04 38.16 18.18
CA ASP A 446 -7.47 36.90 18.65
C ASP A 446 -8.39 35.70 18.37
N SER A 447 -9.70 35.88 18.46
CA SER A 447 -10.71 34.86 18.16
C SER A 447 -10.65 34.33 16.72
N MET A 448 -10.02 35.06 15.79
CA MET A 448 -9.78 34.59 14.43
C MET A 448 -8.58 33.64 14.32
N VAL A 449 -7.73 33.58 15.34
CA VAL A 449 -6.53 32.74 15.39
C VAL A 449 -6.75 31.50 16.25
N TYR A 450 -7.54 31.59 17.32
CA TYR A 450 -8.01 30.41 18.05
C TYR A 450 -8.81 29.49 17.12
N HIS A 451 -8.42 28.21 16.99
CA HIS A 451 -9.00 27.29 16.03
C HIS A 451 -8.87 25.80 16.39
N PHE A 452 -9.56 24.97 15.61
CA PHE A 452 -9.27 23.55 15.42
C PHE A 452 -9.35 23.22 13.92
N LEU A 453 -8.81 22.08 13.50
CA LEU A 453 -8.92 21.60 12.13
C LEU A 453 -9.98 20.50 12.06
N LYS A 454 -11.03 20.69 11.27
CA LYS A 454 -11.94 19.61 10.90
C LYS A 454 -11.40 18.93 9.65
N ILE A 455 -11.15 17.62 9.74
CA ILE A 455 -10.65 16.82 8.63
C ILE A 455 -11.75 15.91 8.14
N THR A 456 -12.02 15.90 6.84
CA THR A 456 -12.95 14.96 6.20
C THR A 456 -12.24 14.18 5.10
N ILE A 457 -12.27 12.85 5.18
CA ILE A 457 -11.63 11.97 4.21
C ILE A 457 -12.69 11.15 3.49
N GLN A 458 -12.67 11.19 2.16
CA GLN A 458 -13.55 10.40 1.31
C GLN A 458 -12.76 9.77 0.15
N GLY A 459 -12.57 8.46 0.21
CA GLY A 459 -11.68 7.77 -0.74
C GLY A 459 -10.27 8.34 -0.63
N ASN A 460 -9.72 8.85 -1.73
CA ASN A 460 -8.38 9.44 -1.77
C ASN A 460 -8.36 10.97 -1.61
N THR A 461 -9.49 11.57 -1.26
CA THR A 461 -9.61 13.02 -1.06
C THR A 461 -9.66 13.35 0.43
N VAL A 462 -8.81 14.28 0.85
CA VAL A 462 -8.73 14.83 2.20
C VAL A 462 -9.09 16.31 2.14
N VAL A 463 -10.12 16.70 2.87
CA VAL A 463 -10.53 18.09 3.08
C VAL A 463 -10.09 18.51 4.48
N VAL A 464 -9.40 19.64 4.59
CA VAL A 464 -8.96 20.25 5.83
C VAL A 464 -9.67 21.60 5.98
N ASP A 465 -10.53 21.72 6.99
CA ASP A 465 -11.30 22.93 7.31
C ASP A 465 -10.82 23.51 8.65
N PRO A 466 -9.87 24.47 8.67
CA PRO A 466 -9.53 25.22 9.87
C PRO A 466 -10.71 26.10 10.28
N ILE A 467 -11.28 25.86 11.47
CA ILE A 467 -12.45 26.56 11.99
C ILE A 467 -12.01 27.38 13.21
N ASN A 468 -12.22 28.70 13.15
CA ASN A 468 -11.86 29.60 14.25
C ASN A 468 -12.92 29.63 15.38
N ALA A 469 -12.61 30.29 16.49
CA ALA A 469 -13.53 30.43 17.64
C ALA A 469 -14.84 31.18 17.32
N ALA A 470 -14.90 31.91 16.20
CA ALA A 470 -16.14 32.51 15.69
C ALA A 470 -16.97 31.57 14.80
N GLY A 471 -16.53 30.31 14.60
CA GLY A 471 -17.18 29.31 13.77
C GLY A 471 -16.94 29.47 12.26
N GLN A 472 -15.94 30.25 11.87
CA GLN A 472 -15.63 30.53 10.46
C GLN A 472 -14.54 29.59 9.96
N VAL A 473 -14.75 29.01 8.78
CA VAL A 473 -13.70 28.33 8.01
C VAL A 473 -12.85 29.39 7.32
N PHE A 474 -11.52 29.38 7.51
CA PHE A 474 -10.65 30.47 7.04
C PHE A 474 -9.51 30.05 6.10
N ASP A 475 -9.19 28.77 5.99
CA ASP A 475 -8.18 28.23 5.06
C ASP A 475 -8.54 26.80 4.61
N GLU A 476 -9.72 26.64 4.01
CA GLU A 476 -10.19 25.34 3.48
C GLU A 476 -9.26 24.83 2.37
N GLN A 477 -8.80 23.58 2.51
CA GLN A 477 -7.95 22.93 1.53
C GLN A 477 -8.47 21.55 1.17
N THR A 478 -8.49 21.24 -0.13
CA THR A 478 -8.83 19.91 -0.65
C THR A 478 -7.62 19.30 -1.33
N TYR A 479 -7.20 18.13 -0.85
CA TYR A 479 -6.10 17.35 -1.40
C TYR A 479 -6.62 16.04 -1.98
N THR A 480 -6.23 15.73 -3.22
CA THR A 480 -6.50 14.42 -3.83
C THR A 480 -5.18 13.68 -4.00
N PHE A 481 -4.99 12.60 -3.25
CA PHE A 481 -3.77 11.82 -3.27
C PHE A 481 -3.86 10.65 -4.25
N ALA A 482 -2.75 10.32 -4.90
CA ALA A 482 -2.68 9.08 -5.67
C ALA A 482 -2.67 7.90 -4.69
N MET A 483 -3.59 6.96 -4.88
CA MET A 483 -3.51 5.69 -4.17
C MET A 483 -2.38 4.86 -4.81
N PRO A 484 -1.53 4.19 -4.01
CA PRO A 484 -0.57 3.26 -4.58
C PRO A 484 -1.35 2.19 -5.35
N VAL A 485 -1.02 2.05 -6.63
CA VAL A 485 -1.55 1.03 -7.52
C VAL A 485 -0.37 0.31 -8.16
N PRO A 486 -0.42 -1.01 -8.35
CA PRO A 486 0.62 -1.73 -9.06
C PRO A 486 0.89 -1.16 -10.45
N SER A 487 2.16 -1.15 -10.86
CA SER A 487 2.53 -0.91 -12.25
C SER A 487 2.00 -2.03 -13.15
N ALA A 488 1.82 -1.75 -14.45
CA ALA A 488 1.52 -2.81 -15.40
C ALA A 488 2.71 -3.79 -15.51
N PRO A 489 2.47 -5.12 -15.60
CA PRO A 489 3.51 -6.05 -16.01
C PRO A 489 4.03 -5.66 -17.40
N SER A 490 5.34 -5.66 -17.58
CA SER A 490 5.97 -5.34 -18.88
C SER A 490 6.59 -6.59 -19.50
N ASN A 491 6.96 -6.51 -20.78
CA ASN A 491 7.56 -7.63 -21.54
C ASN A 491 6.75 -8.93 -21.42
N VAL A 492 5.43 -8.84 -21.51
CA VAL A 492 4.58 -10.02 -21.57
C VAL A 492 4.82 -10.71 -22.91
N VAL A 493 5.34 -11.92 -22.90
CA VAL A 493 5.66 -12.70 -24.10
C VAL A 493 5.02 -14.07 -23.99
N ALA A 494 4.34 -14.49 -25.07
CA ALA A 494 3.73 -15.80 -25.18
C ALA A 494 4.37 -16.60 -26.33
N THR A 495 4.74 -17.85 -26.04
CA THR A 495 5.39 -18.77 -26.99
C THR A 495 4.65 -20.10 -27.00
N ALA A 496 4.30 -20.61 -28.18
CA ALA A 496 3.68 -21.92 -28.30
C ALA A 496 4.71 -22.99 -27.93
N THR A 497 4.37 -23.87 -26.99
CA THR A 497 5.24 -24.97 -26.54
C THR A 497 4.82 -26.31 -27.14
N SER A 498 3.54 -26.44 -27.53
CA SER A 498 3.03 -27.58 -28.30
C SER A 498 1.77 -27.19 -29.06
N ALA A 499 1.18 -28.12 -29.81
CA ALA A 499 -0.13 -27.91 -30.45
C ALA A 499 -1.26 -27.58 -29.45
N THR A 500 -1.06 -27.88 -28.17
CA THR A 500 -2.08 -27.72 -27.11
C THR A 500 -1.59 -26.94 -25.90
N SER A 501 -0.44 -26.24 -26.00
CA SER A 501 0.08 -25.45 -24.88
C SER A 501 0.87 -24.23 -25.33
N ALA A 502 0.84 -23.19 -24.50
CA ALA A 502 1.70 -22.02 -24.63
C ALA A 502 2.31 -21.64 -23.28
N GLY A 503 3.56 -21.19 -23.29
CA GLY A 503 4.23 -20.59 -22.16
C GLY A 503 4.17 -19.06 -22.22
N LEU A 504 3.92 -18.43 -21.08
CA LEU A 504 3.94 -16.98 -20.88
C LEU A 504 5.07 -16.60 -19.92
N THR A 505 5.71 -15.47 -20.17
CA THR A 505 6.66 -14.82 -19.25
C THR A 505 6.40 -13.33 -19.22
N TRP A 506 6.72 -12.66 -18.10
CA TRP A 506 6.63 -11.21 -17.97
C TRP A 506 7.66 -10.66 -16.98
N THR A 507 7.96 -9.37 -17.10
CA THR A 507 8.74 -8.63 -16.10
C THR A 507 7.83 -8.25 -14.92
N PRO A 508 8.26 -8.48 -13.66
CA PRO A 508 7.44 -8.20 -12.50
C PRO A 508 7.09 -6.71 -12.35
N SER A 509 5.93 -6.46 -11.76
CA SER A 509 5.42 -5.13 -11.44
C SER A 509 6.00 -4.61 -10.13
N SER A 510 5.87 -3.29 -9.93
CA SER A 510 6.26 -2.59 -8.71
C SER A 510 5.10 -1.75 -8.20
N GLU A 511 5.09 -1.48 -6.90
CA GLU A 511 4.09 -0.61 -6.26
C GLU A 511 4.84 0.26 -5.24
N PRO A 512 4.86 1.59 -5.41
CA PRO A 512 5.51 2.48 -4.45
C PRO A 512 4.90 2.32 -3.07
N GLY A 513 5.74 1.96 -2.11
CA GLY A 513 5.32 1.74 -0.74
C GLY A 513 4.49 0.48 -0.53
N GLY A 514 4.27 -0.39 -1.53
CA GLY A 514 3.46 -1.61 -1.45
C GLY A 514 4.10 -2.87 -2.03
N SER A 515 3.31 -3.93 -2.24
CA SER A 515 3.81 -5.20 -2.76
C SER A 515 2.75 -5.98 -3.54
N ILE A 516 3.23 -6.71 -4.56
CA ILE A 516 2.39 -7.49 -5.46
C ILE A 516 2.01 -8.82 -4.79
N SER A 517 0.72 -9.05 -4.59
CA SER A 517 0.17 -10.30 -4.04
C SER A 517 -0.03 -11.36 -5.13
N GLY A 518 -0.33 -10.95 -6.37
CA GLY A 518 -0.62 -11.88 -7.46
C GLY A 518 -0.59 -11.28 -8.86
N TYR A 519 -0.63 -12.15 -9.86
CA TYR A 519 -0.87 -11.78 -11.26
C TYR A 519 -2.07 -12.52 -11.81
N GLN A 520 -3.07 -11.77 -12.29
CA GLN A 520 -4.22 -12.31 -13.00
C GLN A 520 -3.90 -12.44 -14.49
N ILE A 521 -4.10 -13.64 -15.04
CA ILE A 521 -3.86 -13.96 -16.45
C ILE A 521 -5.21 -14.16 -17.15
N THR A 522 -5.35 -13.53 -18.31
CA THR A 522 -6.49 -13.70 -19.21
C THR A 522 -6.02 -14.13 -20.59
N ARG A 523 -6.81 -14.96 -21.26
CA ARG A 523 -6.61 -15.44 -22.64
C ARG A 523 -7.80 -15.01 -23.47
N ASN A 524 -7.53 -14.29 -24.56
CA ASN A 524 -8.57 -13.70 -25.41
C ASN A 524 -9.63 -12.96 -24.58
N GLN A 525 -9.16 -12.15 -23.62
CA GLN A 525 -9.95 -11.37 -22.65
C GLN A 525 -10.74 -12.20 -21.61
N SER A 526 -10.70 -13.53 -21.66
CA SER A 526 -11.34 -14.41 -20.69
C SER A 526 -10.37 -14.80 -19.57
N PRO A 527 -10.77 -14.79 -18.28
CA PRO A 527 -9.92 -15.24 -17.18
C PRO A 527 -9.42 -16.67 -17.36
N VAL A 528 -8.14 -16.89 -17.09
CA VAL A 528 -7.53 -18.21 -17.06
C VAL A 528 -7.21 -18.61 -15.62
N THR A 529 -6.39 -17.82 -14.93
CA THR A 529 -5.97 -18.09 -13.55
C THR A 529 -5.40 -16.83 -12.87
N THR A 530 -5.09 -16.94 -11.58
CA THR A 530 -4.23 -16.01 -10.84
C THR A 530 -3.07 -16.77 -10.23
N VAL A 531 -1.84 -16.27 -10.41
CA VAL A 531 -0.62 -16.82 -9.79
C VAL A 531 -0.10 -15.90 -8.69
N SER A 532 0.77 -16.40 -7.80
CA SER A 532 1.34 -15.57 -6.72
C SER A 532 2.22 -14.43 -7.27
N GLY A 533 2.36 -13.34 -6.50
CA GLY A 533 3.11 -12.15 -6.91
C GLY A 533 4.61 -12.36 -7.09
N SER A 534 5.15 -13.48 -6.58
CA SER A 534 6.52 -13.93 -6.81
C SER A 534 6.72 -14.66 -8.15
N VAL A 535 5.64 -15.06 -8.83
CA VAL A 535 5.69 -15.82 -10.08
C VAL A 535 5.60 -14.87 -11.27
N THR A 536 6.49 -15.08 -12.24
CA THR A 536 6.62 -14.24 -13.45
C THR A 536 6.51 -15.04 -14.76
N SER A 537 5.95 -16.25 -14.66
CA SER A 537 5.70 -17.13 -15.78
C SER A 537 4.45 -17.99 -15.57
N TYR A 538 3.84 -18.44 -16.65
CA TYR A 538 2.66 -19.31 -16.62
C TYR A 538 2.62 -20.22 -17.84
N ALA A 539 2.33 -21.51 -17.64
CA ALA A 539 2.05 -22.44 -18.73
C ALA A 539 0.53 -22.62 -18.84
N ASP A 540 -0.02 -22.33 -20.02
CA ASP A 540 -1.43 -22.49 -20.33
C ASP A 540 -1.67 -23.81 -21.09
N PRO A 541 -2.18 -24.86 -20.43
CA PRO A 541 -2.45 -26.14 -21.07
C PRO A 541 -3.80 -26.16 -21.80
N ALA A 542 -4.03 -27.21 -22.59
CA ALA A 542 -5.31 -27.51 -23.26
C ALA A 542 -5.79 -26.47 -24.29
N LEU A 543 -4.86 -25.89 -25.04
CA LEU A 543 -5.15 -25.08 -26.23
C LEU A 543 -5.61 -25.94 -27.40
N GLN A 544 -6.34 -25.32 -28.33
CA GLN A 544 -6.65 -25.92 -29.63
C GLN A 544 -5.48 -25.74 -30.61
N PRO A 545 -5.13 -26.77 -31.41
CA PRO A 545 -4.13 -26.66 -32.47
C PRO A 545 -4.47 -25.60 -33.53
N GLY A 546 -3.44 -25.01 -34.14
CA GLY A 546 -3.60 -24.04 -35.24
C GLY A 546 -4.33 -22.75 -34.86
N THR A 547 -4.51 -22.46 -33.57
CA THR A 547 -5.36 -21.38 -33.09
C THR A 547 -4.51 -20.24 -32.54
N ALA A 548 -4.88 -19.00 -32.89
CA ALA A 548 -4.23 -17.80 -32.39
C ALA A 548 -4.79 -17.39 -31.02
N TYR A 549 -3.90 -17.07 -30.08
CA TYR A 549 -4.23 -16.60 -28.74
C TYR A 549 -3.47 -15.30 -28.45
N THR A 550 -4.10 -14.43 -27.67
CA THR A 550 -3.45 -13.27 -27.06
C THR A 550 -3.71 -13.30 -25.56
N TYR A 551 -2.69 -12.97 -24.77
CA TYR A 551 -2.76 -12.98 -23.33
C TYR A 551 -2.63 -11.57 -22.76
N ALA A 552 -3.24 -11.36 -21.61
CA ALA A 552 -3.04 -10.16 -20.82
C ALA A 552 -2.82 -10.53 -19.35
N VAL A 553 -1.83 -9.87 -18.73
CA VAL A 553 -1.44 -10.09 -17.34
C VAL A 553 -1.64 -8.78 -16.57
N ARG A 554 -2.36 -8.83 -15.45
CA ARG A 554 -2.51 -7.71 -14.49
C ARG A 554 -1.84 -8.07 -13.19
N ALA A 555 -1.17 -7.11 -12.56
CA ALA A 555 -0.70 -7.26 -11.19
C ALA A 555 -1.83 -6.93 -10.22
N ILE A 556 -1.82 -7.58 -9.05
CA ILE A 556 -2.73 -7.36 -7.93
C ILE A 556 -1.85 -7.08 -6.71
N ASP A 557 -2.11 -6.01 -5.96
CA ASP A 557 -1.43 -5.74 -4.68
C ASP A 557 -2.08 -6.52 -3.51
N GLN A 558 -1.53 -6.34 -2.30
CA GLN A 558 -2.14 -6.90 -1.08
C GLN A 558 -3.51 -6.31 -0.73
N SER A 559 -3.83 -5.13 -1.25
CA SER A 559 -5.07 -4.39 -1.03
C SER A 559 -6.19 -4.78 -2.00
N GLY A 560 -5.87 -5.56 -3.04
CA GLY A 560 -6.76 -5.97 -4.12
C GLY A 560 -6.89 -4.95 -5.27
N PHE A 561 -6.08 -3.89 -5.34
CA PHE A 561 -6.04 -3.03 -6.54
C PHE A 561 -5.30 -3.73 -7.68
N THR A 562 -5.80 -3.53 -8.90
CA THR A 562 -5.25 -4.16 -10.11
C THR A 562 -4.60 -3.13 -11.02
N SER A 563 -3.45 -3.47 -11.60
CA SER A 563 -2.84 -2.64 -12.64
C SER A 563 -3.59 -2.68 -13.97
N ASN A 564 -3.21 -1.75 -14.86
CA ASN A 564 -3.45 -1.91 -16.29
C ASN A 564 -2.75 -3.18 -16.81
N PRO A 565 -3.33 -3.86 -17.82
CA PRO A 565 -2.77 -5.11 -18.31
C PRO A 565 -1.50 -4.90 -19.14
N GLY A 566 -0.51 -5.75 -18.93
CA GLY A 566 0.53 -6.02 -19.92
C GLY A 566 -0.01 -7.00 -20.96
N ILE A 567 0.14 -6.68 -22.25
CA ILE A 567 -0.41 -7.48 -23.36
C ILE A 567 0.72 -8.26 -24.04
N SER A 568 0.47 -9.54 -24.35
CA SER A 568 1.42 -10.39 -25.07
C SER A 568 1.42 -10.12 -26.58
N ASN A 569 2.44 -10.64 -27.27
CA ASN A 569 2.33 -10.93 -28.70
C ASN A 569 1.18 -11.94 -28.96
N THR A 570 0.64 -11.94 -30.18
CA THR A 570 -0.22 -13.04 -30.63
C THR A 570 0.63 -14.29 -30.83
N VAL A 571 0.18 -15.41 -30.27
CA VAL A 571 0.82 -16.72 -30.41
C VAL A 571 -0.13 -17.69 -31.10
N THR A 572 0.34 -18.35 -32.15
CA THR A 572 -0.44 -19.39 -32.85
C THR A 572 0.14 -20.74 -32.48
N THR A 573 -0.69 -21.62 -31.91
CA THR A 573 -0.29 -23.00 -31.66
C THR A 573 -0.04 -23.72 -32.99
N PRO A 574 0.95 -24.62 -33.08
CA PRO A 574 1.11 -25.46 -34.25
C PRO A 574 -0.12 -26.36 -34.45
N LEU A 575 -0.29 -26.83 -35.68
CA LEU A 575 -1.30 -27.83 -36.04
C LEU A 575 -0.98 -29.20 -35.43
N MET A 576 0.31 -29.54 -35.31
CA MET A 576 0.73 -30.75 -34.62
C MET A 576 2.18 -30.64 -34.15
N THR A 577 2.48 -31.40 -33.11
CA THR A 577 3.82 -31.60 -32.56
C THR A 577 3.97 -33.05 -32.15
N THR A 578 5.06 -33.71 -32.54
CA THR A 578 5.38 -35.07 -32.06
C THR A 578 6.89 -35.29 -32.03
N GLY A 579 7.41 -35.65 -30.86
CA GLY A 579 8.75 -36.24 -30.69
C GLY A 579 8.69 -37.77 -30.52
N PHE A 580 7.54 -38.42 -30.78
CA PHE A 580 7.37 -39.87 -30.62
C PHE A 580 7.58 -40.41 -29.19
N GLU A 581 7.66 -39.53 -28.19
CA GLU A 581 7.90 -39.83 -26.78
C GLU A 581 6.86 -40.75 -26.12
N GLY A 582 5.70 -40.94 -26.74
CA GLY A 582 4.74 -41.97 -26.34
C GLY A 582 5.18 -43.40 -26.66
N GLY A 583 6.32 -43.60 -27.33
CA GLY A 583 6.82 -44.91 -27.76
C GLY A 583 5.99 -45.54 -28.90
N THR A 584 5.19 -44.76 -29.62
CA THR A 584 4.20 -45.23 -30.59
C THR A 584 4.06 -44.28 -31.78
N LEU A 585 3.65 -44.82 -32.95
CA LEU A 585 3.22 -44.06 -34.13
C LEU A 585 1.73 -43.68 -34.07
N ALA A 586 1.15 -43.58 -32.87
CA ALA A 586 -0.26 -43.21 -32.71
C ALA A 586 -0.55 -41.87 -33.42
N GLY A 587 -1.63 -41.84 -34.21
CA GLY A 587 -1.99 -40.69 -35.04
C GLY A 587 -1.39 -40.71 -36.45
N TRP A 588 -0.40 -41.56 -36.71
CA TRP A 588 0.11 -41.81 -38.06
C TRP A 588 -0.66 -42.97 -38.70
N SER A 589 -1.34 -42.70 -39.81
CA SER A 589 -2.06 -43.69 -40.61
C SER A 589 -2.29 -43.20 -42.05
N PRO A 590 -2.01 -44.02 -43.07
CA PRO A 590 -1.38 -45.34 -42.98
C PRO A 590 0.10 -45.25 -42.60
N VAL A 591 0.59 -46.33 -41.98
CA VAL A 591 2.03 -46.60 -41.83
C VAL A 591 2.35 -47.75 -42.79
N VAL A 592 3.24 -47.51 -43.74
CA VAL A 592 3.58 -48.45 -44.83
C VAL A 592 5.08 -48.74 -44.81
N GLY A 593 5.46 -50.00 -44.93
CA GLY A 593 6.87 -50.43 -44.90
C GLY A 593 7.45 -50.47 -43.48
N GLN A 594 8.79 -50.37 -43.37
CA GLN A 594 9.48 -50.40 -42.08
C GLN A 594 9.61 -48.98 -41.50
N VAL A 595 8.51 -48.49 -40.94
CA VAL A 595 8.50 -47.30 -40.08
C VAL A 595 8.24 -47.75 -38.64
N THR A 596 9.18 -47.49 -37.73
CA THR A 596 9.10 -47.92 -36.33
C THR A 596 9.46 -46.78 -35.40
N VAL A 597 8.98 -46.82 -34.15
CA VAL A 597 9.55 -45.99 -33.08
C VAL A 597 10.72 -46.74 -32.46
N GLN A 598 11.84 -46.05 -32.21
CA GLN A 598 13.06 -46.63 -31.66
C GLN A 598 13.76 -45.64 -30.71
N ALA A 599 14.65 -46.15 -29.87
CA ALA A 599 15.32 -45.40 -28.80
C ALA A 599 16.86 -45.34 -28.96
N ALA A 600 17.41 -45.92 -30.03
CA ALA A 600 18.86 -46.00 -30.23
C ALA A 600 19.45 -44.73 -30.86
N VAL A 601 18.68 -44.05 -31.71
CA VAL A 601 19.07 -42.83 -32.41
C VAL A 601 17.97 -41.80 -32.23
N THR A 602 18.09 -40.93 -31.22
CA THR A 602 17.10 -39.88 -30.91
C THR A 602 17.77 -38.51 -30.98
N HIS A 603 16.99 -37.46 -31.28
CA HIS A 603 17.49 -36.08 -31.24
C HIS A 603 17.30 -35.52 -29.83
N SER A 604 16.07 -35.60 -29.33
CA SER A 604 15.71 -35.22 -27.98
C SER A 604 14.81 -36.31 -27.37
N GLY A 605 14.66 -36.32 -26.05
CA GLY A 605 13.84 -37.33 -25.39
C GLY A 605 14.33 -38.77 -25.56
N SER A 606 13.38 -39.71 -25.50
CA SER A 606 13.62 -41.14 -25.40
C SER A 606 13.37 -41.88 -26.71
N TYR A 607 12.63 -41.29 -27.65
CA TYR A 607 12.16 -42.01 -28.84
C TYR A 607 12.23 -41.14 -30.10
N ALA A 608 12.44 -41.78 -31.25
CA ALA A 608 12.32 -41.14 -32.56
C ALA A 608 11.79 -42.16 -33.58
N ALA A 609 11.22 -41.67 -34.68
CA ALA A 609 10.77 -42.54 -35.76
C ALA A 609 11.95 -42.97 -36.65
N GLY A 610 12.15 -44.27 -36.84
CA GLY A 610 13.10 -44.84 -37.79
C GLY A 610 12.40 -45.32 -39.06
N LEU A 611 12.97 -44.98 -40.22
CA LEU A 611 12.47 -45.35 -41.54
C LEU A 611 13.56 -46.10 -42.30
N ASN A 612 13.32 -47.39 -42.57
CA ASN A 612 14.25 -48.27 -43.30
C ASN A 612 13.58 -48.79 -44.58
N SER A 613 14.22 -48.61 -45.73
CA SER A 613 13.75 -49.16 -47.00
C SER A 613 14.85 -49.95 -47.70
N SER A 614 14.47 -51.13 -48.21
CA SER A 614 15.30 -52.02 -49.03
C SER A 614 14.68 -52.28 -50.41
N GLY A 615 13.77 -51.41 -50.86
CA GLY A 615 13.13 -51.46 -52.18
C GLY A 615 11.61 -51.25 -52.15
N GLY A 616 10.98 -51.38 -50.98
CA GLY A 616 9.55 -51.12 -50.79
C GLY A 616 9.22 -49.65 -50.48
N GLN A 617 7.94 -49.31 -50.51
CA GLN A 617 7.45 -48.04 -49.96
C GLN A 617 7.68 -48.04 -48.44
N THR A 618 8.25 -46.95 -47.90
CA THR A 618 8.45 -46.78 -46.45
C THR A 618 8.09 -45.35 -46.08
N PHE A 619 6.84 -45.14 -45.64
CA PHE A 619 6.32 -43.84 -45.25
C PHE A 619 5.20 -43.94 -44.21
N ALA A 620 4.94 -42.83 -43.53
CA ALA A 620 3.82 -42.66 -42.62
C ALA A 620 3.13 -41.32 -42.91
N LEU A 621 1.79 -41.28 -42.81
CA LEU A 621 1.01 -40.05 -42.96
C LEU A 621 0.35 -39.66 -41.66
N GLN A 622 0.28 -38.37 -41.36
CA GLN A 622 -0.53 -37.84 -40.27
C GLN A 622 -1.55 -36.84 -40.81
N ASN A 623 -2.78 -36.93 -40.30
CA ASN A 623 -3.82 -35.94 -40.52
C ASN A 623 -3.53 -34.68 -39.73
N LEU A 624 -3.62 -33.54 -40.40
CA LEU A 624 -3.66 -32.24 -39.73
C LEU A 624 -5.09 -32.02 -39.20
N PRO A 625 -5.24 -31.43 -38.00
CA PRO A 625 -6.57 -31.17 -37.43
C PRO A 625 -7.37 -30.14 -38.24
N ALA A 626 -6.70 -29.32 -39.04
CA ALA A 626 -7.31 -28.42 -40.01
C ALA A 626 -6.47 -28.39 -41.30
N ALA A 627 -7.14 -28.33 -42.45
CA ALA A 627 -6.48 -28.14 -43.72
C ALA A 627 -6.08 -26.67 -43.91
N SER A 628 -4.94 -26.41 -44.55
CA SER A 628 -4.42 -25.05 -44.75
C SER A 628 -3.71 -24.90 -46.10
N PRO A 629 -3.90 -23.78 -46.82
CA PRO A 629 -3.14 -23.49 -48.03
C PRO A 629 -1.71 -23.04 -47.74
N THR A 630 -1.37 -22.77 -46.47
CA THR A 630 -0.02 -22.42 -46.02
C THR A 630 0.39 -23.33 -44.88
N ILE A 631 1.48 -24.09 -45.08
CA ILE A 631 2.03 -25.01 -44.09
C ILE A 631 3.55 -24.82 -44.01
N TYR A 632 4.04 -24.76 -42.78
CA TYR A 632 5.43 -24.89 -42.40
C TYR A 632 5.59 -26.24 -41.68
N ALA A 633 6.20 -27.22 -42.34
CA ALA A 633 6.53 -28.52 -41.77
C ALA A 633 8.01 -28.55 -41.39
N ARG A 634 8.31 -28.77 -40.12
CA ARG A 634 9.65 -28.84 -39.56
C ARG A 634 9.86 -30.22 -38.94
N ALA A 635 11.03 -30.81 -39.13
CA ALA A 635 11.45 -32.00 -38.41
C ALA A 635 12.96 -31.99 -38.20
N TRP A 636 13.42 -32.56 -37.10
CA TRP A 636 14.80 -33.00 -36.98
C TRP A 636 14.95 -34.32 -37.74
N VAL A 637 15.98 -34.42 -38.57
CA VAL A 637 16.23 -35.58 -39.43
C VAL A 637 17.68 -36.04 -39.29
N ASN A 638 17.88 -37.35 -39.25
CA ASN A 638 19.21 -37.98 -39.31
C ASN A 638 19.21 -39.06 -40.40
N VAL A 639 19.92 -38.81 -41.50
CA VAL A 639 20.03 -39.76 -42.60
C VAL A 639 21.28 -40.61 -42.42
N ALA A 640 21.13 -41.80 -41.85
CA ALA A 640 22.23 -42.69 -41.53
C ALA A 640 22.85 -43.35 -42.77
N SER A 641 22.03 -43.77 -43.73
CA SER A 641 22.52 -44.29 -45.01
C SER A 641 21.51 -44.09 -46.13
N GLN A 642 22.01 -43.94 -47.36
CA GLN A 642 21.19 -43.90 -48.58
C GLN A 642 22.03 -44.23 -49.81
N SER A 643 21.43 -44.95 -50.77
CA SER A 643 22.00 -45.16 -52.12
C SER A 643 21.05 -44.69 -53.23
N THR A 644 19.86 -44.25 -52.85
CA THR A 644 18.81 -43.73 -53.74
C THR A 644 18.24 -42.45 -53.14
N THR A 645 17.27 -41.83 -53.80
CA THR A 645 16.60 -40.64 -53.28
C THR A 645 15.73 -40.96 -52.05
N VAL A 646 15.65 -40.03 -51.10
CA VAL A 646 14.93 -40.18 -49.82
C VAL A 646 14.01 -38.99 -49.58
N THR A 647 12.70 -39.21 -49.58
CA THR A 647 11.75 -38.17 -49.15
C THR A 647 11.78 -38.03 -47.63
N LEU A 648 11.99 -36.79 -47.17
CA LEU A 648 12.02 -36.46 -45.75
C LEU A 648 10.63 -36.04 -45.29
N LEU A 649 10.10 -34.97 -45.88
CA LEU A 649 8.77 -34.41 -45.58
C LEU A 649 7.99 -34.22 -46.88
N GLY A 650 6.73 -34.63 -46.87
CA GLY A 650 5.76 -34.37 -47.95
C GLY A 650 4.49 -33.72 -47.41
N LEU A 651 3.82 -32.92 -48.24
CA LEU A 651 2.54 -32.31 -47.93
C LEU A 651 1.48 -32.73 -48.95
N ARG A 652 0.29 -33.06 -48.45
CA ARG A 652 -0.76 -33.78 -49.18
C ARG A 652 -2.15 -33.23 -48.86
N THR A 653 -3.11 -33.50 -49.75
CA THR A 653 -4.53 -33.11 -49.63
C THR A 653 -5.45 -34.23 -49.14
N GLN A 654 -4.92 -35.44 -48.94
CA GLN A 654 -5.62 -36.59 -48.34
C GLN A 654 -4.66 -37.72 -47.93
N THR A 655 -5.17 -38.64 -47.11
CA THR A 655 -4.45 -39.80 -46.56
C THR A 655 -4.37 -41.02 -47.47
N THR A 656 -5.18 -41.10 -48.53
CA THR A 656 -5.24 -42.32 -49.33
C THR A 656 -4.05 -42.41 -50.28
N PRO A 657 -3.27 -43.51 -50.28
CA PRO A 657 -2.05 -43.64 -51.08
C PRO A 657 -2.30 -44.05 -52.54
N THR A 658 -3.55 -44.01 -53.02
CA THR A 658 -3.95 -44.67 -54.28
C THR A 658 -3.77 -43.80 -55.54
N SER A 659 -3.35 -42.53 -55.43
CA SER A 659 -2.98 -41.73 -56.60
C SER A 659 -1.96 -40.62 -56.29
N SER A 660 -1.10 -40.30 -57.26
CA SER A 660 -0.16 -39.17 -57.18
C SER A 660 -0.83 -37.78 -57.29
N ALA A 661 -2.15 -37.72 -57.50
CA ALA A 661 -2.93 -36.48 -57.63
C ALA A 661 -3.18 -35.76 -56.29
N TYR A 662 -2.76 -36.36 -55.17
CA TYR A 662 -3.02 -35.87 -53.82
C TYR A 662 -1.79 -35.35 -53.09
N GLN A 663 -0.62 -35.40 -53.74
CA GLN A 663 0.63 -34.84 -53.25
C GLN A 663 0.78 -33.41 -53.78
N VAL A 664 1.03 -32.46 -52.89
CA VAL A 664 1.24 -31.04 -53.25
C VAL A 664 2.71 -30.82 -53.57
N ALA A 665 3.58 -31.06 -52.59
CA ALA A 665 5.02 -30.92 -52.74
C ALA A 665 5.77 -31.73 -51.67
N GLN A 666 7.05 -32.01 -51.92
CA GLN A 666 7.91 -32.71 -50.97
C GLN A 666 9.35 -32.20 -51.02
N VAL A 667 10.01 -32.26 -49.86
CA VAL A 667 11.46 -32.06 -49.72
C VAL A 667 12.13 -33.42 -49.53
N TYR A 668 13.19 -33.67 -50.30
CA TYR A 668 13.84 -34.96 -50.38
C TYR A 668 15.34 -34.81 -50.63
N LEU A 669 16.13 -35.83 -50.33
CA LEU A 669 17.54 -35.90 -50.71
C LEU A 669 17.69 -36.66 -52.03
N ASN A 670 18.58 -36.19 -52.91
CA ASN A 670 19.02 -36.98 -54.05
C ASN A 670 19.92 -38.15 -53.61
N ALA A 671 20.32 -39.05 -54.52
CA ALA A 671 21.21 -40.17 -54.17
C ALA A 671 22.57 -39.72 -53.59
N GLY A 672 23.04 -38.51 -53.94
CA GLY A 672 24.24 -37.90 -53.40
C GLY A 672 24.05 -37.13 -52.08
N GLY A 673 22.84 -37.11 -51.50
CA GLY A 673 22.53 -36.47 -50.21
C GLY A 673 22.11 -35.00 -50.30
N THR A 674 22.13 -34.38 -51.47
CA THR A 674 21.75 -32.96 -51.62
C THR A 674 20.25 -32.78 -51.57
N ILE A 675 19.79 -31.74 -50.86
CA ILE A 675 18.38 -31.33 -50.78
C ILE A 675 17.81 -31.03 -52.17
N LYS A 676 16.62 -31.55 -52.41
CA LYS A 676 15.76 -31.27 -53.56
C LYS A 676 14.35 -30.98 -53.10
N VAL A 677 13.64 -30.22 -53.93
CA VAL A 677 12.20 -30.00 -53.79
C VAL A 677 11.51 -30.52 -55.05
N LEU A 678 10.40 -31.22 -54.88
CA LEU A 678 9.52 -31.63 -55.96
C LEU A 678 8.17 -30.93 -55.76
N ASN A 679 7.71 -30.24 -56.79
CA ASN A 679 6.32 -29.86 -56.95
C ASN A 679 5.59 -31.08 -57.52
N ASN A 680 4.77 -31.74 -56.72
CA ASN A 680 4.14 -32.99 -57.11
C ASN A 680 2.93 -32.76 -58.04
N VAL A 681 2.41 -31.53 -58.13
CA VAL A 681 1.32 -31.16 -59.05
C VAL A 681 1.85 -31.01 -60.48
N THR A 682 2.93 -30.26 -60.67
CA THR A 682 3.52 -30.02 -62.00
C THR A 682 4.62 -31.03 -62.36
N LYS A 683 5.07 -31.83 -61.40
CA LYS A 683 6.25 -32.70 -61.47
C LYS A 683 7.58 -31.96 -61.69
N ALA A 684 7.61 -30.64 -61.49
CA ALA A 684 8.84 -29.85 -61.55
C ALA A 684 9.73 -30.15 -60.33
N SER A 685 11.01 -30.44 -60.57
CA SER A 685 11.99 -30.72 -59.50
C SER A 685 13.14 -29.73 -59.53
N TYR A 686 13.57 -29.29 -58.35
CA TYR A 686 14.61 -28.28 -58.19
C TYR A 686 15.74 -28.82 -57.32
N LEU A 687 16.98 -28.68 -57.78
CA LEU A 687 18.18 -29.09 -57.03
C LEU A 687 18.64 -27.95 -56.14
N GLY A 688 18.79 -28.24 -54.85
CA GLY A 688 19.32 -27.31 -53.86
C GLY A 688 20.85 -27.25 -53.85
N ASN A 689 21.40 -26.32 -53.09
CA ASN A 689 22.84 -26.16 -52.86
C ASN A 689 23.31 -26.67 -51.49
N ALA A 690 22.45 -27.37 -50.75
CA ALA A 690 22.71 -27.81 -49.37
C ALA A 690 22.64 -29.34 -49.25
N THR A 691 23.59 -29.92 -48.52
CA THR A 691 23.69 -31.35 -48.24
C THR A 691 23.83 -31.52 -46.73
N PRO A 692 22.83 -32.06 -46.01
CA PRO A 692 22.99 -32.42 -44.60
C PRO A 692 24.08 -33.48 -44.44
N THR A 693 24.81 -33.43 -43.33
CA THR A 693 25.89 -34.39 -43.06
C THR A 693 25.27 -35.75 -42.72
N PRO A 694 25.62 -36.84 -43.44
CA PRO A 694 25.10 -38.16 -43.14
C PRO A 694 25.40 -38.60 -41.69
N GLY A 695 24.44 -39.28 -41.07
CA GLY A 695 24.55 -39.78 -39.69
C GLY A 695 24.42 -38.73 -38.59
N SER A 696 24.21 -37.45 -38.93
CA SER A 696 24.04 -36.35 -37.96
C SER A 696 22.61 -35.81 -37.96
N TRP A 697 22.17 -35.26 -36.83
CA TRP A 697 20.87 -34.59 -36.72
C TRP A 697 20.94 -33.19 -37.31
N HIS A 698 19.98 -32.89 -38.19
CA HIS A 698 19.79 -31.60 -38.82
C HIS A 698 18.32 -31.22 -38.78
N VAL A 699 18.00 -29.93 -38.65
CA VAL A 699 16.61 -29.48 -38.73
C VAL A 699 16.28 -29.06 -40.16
N VAL A 700 15.25 -29.67 -40.72
CA VAL A 700 14.70 -29.31 -42.03
C VAL A 700 13.35 -28.64 -41.83
N THR A 701 13.20 -27.41 -42.32
CA THR A 701 11.92 -26.71 -42.38
C THR A 701 11.50 -26.57 -43.84
N PHE A 702 10.29 -27.01 -44.16
CA PHE A 702 9.70 -26.96 -45.50
C PHE A 702 8.42 -26.13 -45.46
N ALA A 703 8.43 -25.00 -46.16
CA ALA A 703 7.28 -24.13 -46.29
C ALA A 703 6.65 -24.29 -47.68
N VAL A 704 5.33 -24.44 -47.68
CA VAL A 704 4.51 -24.49 -48.88
C VAL A 704 3.37 -23.51 -48.70
N ASN A 705 3.22 -22.60 -49.66
CA ASN A 705 2.11 -21.65 -49.71
C ASN A 705 1.46 -21.75 -51.09
N GLU A 706 0.33 -22.44 -51.14
CA GLU A 706 -0.48 -22.65 -52.35
C GLU A 706 -1.02 -21.33 -52.90
N SER A 707 -1.45 -20.42 -52.01
CA SER A 707 -2.02 -19.13 -52.39
C SER A 707 -0.99 -18.19 -53.04
N ALA A 708 0.24 -18.19 -52.51
CA ALA A 708 1.35 -17.43 -53.06
C ALA A 708 2.10 -18.18 -54.20
N GLY A 709 1.83 -19.48 -54.36
CA GLY A 709 2.57 -20.34 -55.28
C GLY A 709 4.06 -20.43 -54.94
N THR A 710 4.40 -20.56 -53.65
CA THR A 710 5.80 -20.57 -53.18
C THR A 710 6.19 -21.85 -52.46
N LEU A 711 7.41 -22.34 -52.74
CA LEU A 711 8.09 -23.40 -51.99
C LEU A 711 9.41 -22.86 -51.43
N GLN A 712 9.71 -23.16 -50.17
CA GLN A 712 10.97 -22.75 -49.52
C GLN A 712 11.44 -23.82 -48.53
N VAL A 713 12.76 -24.00 -48.43
CA VAL A 713 13.39 -24.95 -47.48
C VAL A 713 14.48 -24.25 -46.70
N TRP A 714 14.60 -24.57 -45.42
CA TRP A 714 15.74 -24.24 -44.58
C TRP A 714 16.38 -25.50 -44.05
N LEU A 715 17.72 -25.51 -44.00
CA LEU A 715 18.53 -26.50 -43.33
C LEU A 715 19.28 -25.80 -42.19
N ASP A 716 19.06 -26.26 -40.95
CA ASP A 716 19.67 -25.67 -39.75
C ASP A 716 19.45 -24.16 -39.63
N GLY A 717 18.22 -23.72 -39.95
CA GLY A 717 17.82 -22.31 -39.95
C GLY A 717 18.31 -21.50 -41.16
N ASN A 718 19.19 -22.05 -42.00
CA ASN A 718 19.73 -21.36 -43.18
C ASN A 718 18.88 -21.65 -44.43
N PRO A 719 18.46 -20.63 -45.20
CA PRO A 719 17.70 -20.85 -46.43
C PRO A 719 18.49 -21.63 -47.48
N VAL A 720 17.92 -22.71 -47.99
CA VAL A 720 18.49 -23.48 -49.10
C VAL A 720 18.21 -22.75 -50.42
N GLN A 721 19.24 -22.55 -51.24
CA GLN A 721 19.08 -21.98 -52.58
C GLN A 721 18.83 -23.10 -53.59
N PHE A 722 17.94 -22.88 -54.55
CA PHE A 722 17.56 -23.82 -55.59
C PHE A 722 17.91 -23.30 -56.98
N SER A 723 18.45 -24.18 -57.82
CA SER A 723 18.79 -23.86 -59.21
C SER A 723 17.54 -23.81 -60.08
N THR A 724 17.39 -22.71 -60.82
CA THR A 724 16.31 -22.44 -61.78
C THR A 724 16.90 -21.98 -63.11
N SER A 725 16.07 -21.88 -64.15
CA SER A 725 16.48 -21.29 -65.43
C SER A 725 16.95 -19.83 -65.30
N SER A 726 16.56 -19.14 -64.23
CA SER A 726 16.94 -17.75 -63.92
C SER A 726 18.08 -17.62 -62.89
N GLY A 727 18.70 -18.73 -62.46
CA GLY A 727 19.76 -18.75 -61.45
C GLY A 727 19.32 -19.37 -60.12
N TRP A 728 20.04 -19.06 -59.04
CA TRP A 728 19.79 -19.60 -57.70
C TRP A 728 18.81 -18.72 -56.91
N THR A 729 17.81 -19.33 -56.26
CA THR A 729 16.84 -18.62 -55.41
C THR A 729 16.48 -19.41 -54.15
N ALA A 730 16.27 -18.72 -53.02
CA ALA A 730 15.77 -19.34 -51.78
C ALA A 730 14.27 -19.66 -51.84
N VAL A 731 13.51 -18.88 -52.62
CA VAL A 731 12.05 -19.02 -52.74
C VAL A 731 11.73 -19.37 -54.18
N LEU A 732 11.17 -20.56 -54.38
CA LEU A 732 10.63 -20.98 -55.67
C LEU A 732 9.24 -20.39 -55.81
N SER A 733 9.11 -19.26 -56.51
CA SER A 733 7.85 -18.56 -56.74
C SER A 733 7.16 -19.01 -58.04
N GLY A 734 5.92 -18.58 -58.24
CA GLY A 734 5.14 -18.85 -59.46
C GLY A 734 4.77 -20.32 -59.66
N GLN A 735 4.81 -21.13 -58.59
CA GLN A 735 4.50 -22.54 -58.65
C GLN A 735 2.98 -22.75 -58.69
N ASN A 736 2.50 -23.60 -59.60
CA ASN A 736 1.17 -24.17 -59.47
C ASN A 736 1.24 -25.33 -58.47
N LEU A 737 0.60 -25.16 -57.31
CA LEU A 737 0.59 -26.13 -56.21
C LEU A 737 -0.80 -26.76 -56.01
N GLY A 738 -1.71 -26.57 -56.97
CA GLY A 738 -3.11 -26.98 -56.82
C GLY A 738 -3.93 -25.96 -56.03
N SER A 739 -5.20 -26.30 -55.80
CA SER A 739 -6.19 -25.43 -55.15
C SER A 739 -6.90 -26.07 -53.95
N VAL A 740 -6.55 -27.31 -53.61
CA VAL A 740 -7.12 -28.04 -52.48
C VAL A 740 -6.15 -27.90 -51.31
N PRO A 741 -6.54 -27.29 -50.19
CA PRO A 741 -5.66 -27.09 -49.04
C PRO A 741 -5.01 -28.38 -48.53
N MET A 742 -3.73 -28.29 -48.18
CA MET A 742 -3.00 -29.38 -47.53
C MET A 742 -3.64 -29.78 -46.21
N SER A 743 -3.91 -31.07 -46.04
CA SER A 743 -4.53 -31.66 -44.85
C SER A 743 -3.65 -32.73 -44.19
N ASN A 744 -2.48 -33.03 -44.75
CA ASN A 744 -1.64 -34.14 -44.34
C ASN A 744 -0.16 -33.84 -44.45
N VAL A 745 0.60 -34.34 -43.47
CA VAL A 745 2.05 -34.41 -43.53
C VAL A 745 2.50 -35.86 -43.72
N GLN A 746 3.52 -36.06 -44.55
CA GLN A 746 4.16 -37.33 -44.84
C GLN A 746 5.58 -37.35 -44.27
N LEU A 747 5.94 -38.43 -43.59
CA LEU A 747 7.34 -38.80 -43.34
C LEU A 747 7.69 -39.98 -44.22
N GLY A 748 8.80 -39.89 -44.93
CA GLY A 748 9.33 -41.00 -45.75
C GLY A 748 8.82 -40.98 -47.19
N ASP A 749 9.17 -42.04 -47.92
CA ASP A 749 8.97 -42.13 -49.37
C ASP A 749 7.91 -43.16 -49.74
N ASP A 750 6.92 -42.73 -50.52
CA ASP A 750 5.85 -43.57 -51.03
C ASP A 750 6.12 -44.10 -52.45
N SER A 751 7.37 -44.02 -52.92
CA SER A 751 7.83 -44.73 -54.12
C SER A 751 8.45 -46.08 -53.77
N THR A 752 8.43 -47.01 -54.73
CA THR A 752 9.23 -48.24 -54.68
C THR A 752 10.66 -48.00 -55.20
N ASN A 753 11.49 -49.04 -55.12
CA ASN A 753 12.89 -49.06 -55.55
C ASN A 753 13.76 -48.01 -54.84
N ARG A 754 13.48 -47.75 -53.56
CA ARG A 754 14.29 -46.90 -52.70
C ARG A 754 15.08 -47.73 -51.69
N THR A 755 16.28 -47.29 -51.37
CA THR A 755 17.17 -47.93 -50.40
C THR A 755 17.82 -46.85 -49.53
N TYR A 756 17.44 -46.84 -48.25
CA TYR A 756 17.86 -45.86 -47.26
C TYR A 756 17.54 -46.30 -45.82
N THR A 757 18.22 -45.66 -44.86
CA THR A 757 17.88 -45.64 -43.44
C THR A 757 17.99 -44.22 -42.91
N TRP A 758 16.91 -43.69 -42.35
CA TRP A 758 16.92 -42.37 -41.69
C TRP A 758 15.96 -42.30 -40.51
N TYR A 759 16.11 -41.27 -39.68
CA TYR A 759 15.36 -41.04 -38.45
C TYR A 759 14.73 -39.65 -38.44
N ALA A 760 13.51 -39.53 -37.92
CA ALA A 760 12.78 -38.28 -37.75
C ALA A 760 12.41 -38.08 -36.28
N ASP A 761 12.55 -36.85 -35.80
CA ASP A 761 12.23 -36.48 -34.44
C ASP A 761 11.71 -35.03 -34.38
N ASP A 762 11.06 -34.65 -33.26
CA ASP A 762 10.60 -33.29 -32.98
C ASP A 762 9.86 -32.63 -34.17
N VAL A 763 8.90 -33.36 -34.73
CA VAL A 763 8.11 -32.92 -35.88
C VAL A 763 7.14 -31.83 -35.42
N TRP A 764 7.18 -30.69 -36.11
CA TRP A 764 6.39 -29.51 -35.82
C TRP A 764 5.74 -28.99 -37.10
N VAL A 765 4.41 -28.94 -37.15
CA VAL A 765 3.68 -28.43 -38.33
C VAL A 765 2.83 -27.24 -37.92
N SER A 766 2.95 -26.11 -38.64
CA SER A 766 2.31 -24.84 -38.30
C SER A 766 1.77 -24.14 -39.55
N THR A 767 0.83 -23.21 -39.37
CA THR A 767 0.34 -22.29 -40.41
C THR A 767 1.12 -20.97 -40.44
N VAL A 768 1.91 -20.71 -39.40
CA VAL A 768 2.82 -19.57 -39.29
C VAL A 768 4.28 -20.05 -39.27
N PRO A 769 5.24 -19.23 -39.72
CA PRO A 769 6.65 -19.57 -39.63
C PRO A 769 7.03 -19.98 -38.21
N PRO A 770 7.86 -21.02 -38.01
CA PRO A 770 8.41 -21.31 -36.69
C PRO A 770 9.20 -20.08 -36.21
N THR A 771 8.98 -19.68 -34.95
CA THR A 771 9.79 -18.64 -34.31
C THR A 771 11.23 -19.13 -34.25
N SER A 772 12.16 -18.31 -34.74
CA SER A 772 13.60 -18.60 -34.85
C SER A 772 14.23 -18.98 -33.52
#